data_AF-A0A5E4VSZ2-F1
#
_entry.id   AF-A0A5E4VSZ2-F1
#
_cell.length_a   1.000
_cell.length_b   1.000
_cell.length_c   1.000
_cell.angle_alpha   90.00
_cell.angle_beta   90.00
_cell.angle_gamma   90.00
#
_symmetry.space_group_name_H-M   'P 1'
#
loop_
_entity.id
_entity.type
_entity.pdbx_description
1 polymer ?
#
loop_
_entity_poly.entity_id
_entity_poly.type
_entity_poly.pdbx_seq_one_letter_code
_entity_poly.pdbx_strand_id
1 'polypeptide(L)'
;MFNSLTLYWRKWRASRHAGHQLDELLAHADPTAPLAVRNQWLIELAHWVQKRGAIVNEVRGEGEAARYRPHTRLRYLLQMLERNPQWRLSVACTLRSVVNESDAISLLCDTGMPVRPGFWGALTERIEKALIPPPPTRRDLSALCSLMFPDGDAADWIAVLPAELLGDLIALLHHGEADDADVDWNPFAEDLLAAMHHLVDQIASTGLSQAVRSRLSYSRVTDSPFYRLGRAMQALEDAGQEFAHGAPPSQLFVQQINVFRALLDDCGRAVRDVYAHLDENGVSVDIVFQVERAKARIRRLERLLEAWLTYGDRGDRVAARVQLLADLVRANRASQSVGELARTSFGLLARKVVERSAETGEHYIARNRSEYFSMLKMACGGGLVTVVTVYIKFMIAGAHFPTVVEGFLAGANYALCFLFMHFCHFTLATKQPAMTAPAIAGKLDDVDTPGGMDAFVGEVIALVRTQAAAIFGNLAMVFPFCLLVQWAVSAALGANTISPEKAHATLNSFSILGVTPFFAALTGVLLWCSSLISGWADNWFALHGIGDVLAYNRRLRFVFGRQGAARLADWCRRHIAPVLGNLMLGFMLGLVPAVLTAFALPFEVRHVTLSTGSIATSIGVLGSSVLRDPALWLAFAGVAAMGLLNVGVSFALAFHMALRSRPLRLGDRRQIHRAIWRAVLRNPLVLLFPLGSPRSEARPEK
;
A
#
# COMPACT_ATOMS: atom_id res chain seq x y z
N MET A 1 -21.98 -16.04 -19.00
CA MET A 1 -21.31 -15.56 -17.76
C MET A 1 -21.18 -16.61 -16.66
N PHE A 2 -22.20 -17.45 -16.39
CA PHE A 2 -22.11 -18.48 -15.33
C PHE A 2 -21.15 -19.65 -15.64
N ASN A 3 -21.02 -20.06 -16.92
CA ASN A 3 -20.06 -21.10 -17.34
C ASN A 3 -18.59 -20.65 -17.22
N SER A 4 -18.31 -19.35 -17.35
CA SER A 4 -16.97 -18.80 -17.16
C SER A 4 -16.58 -18.70 -15.67
N LEU A 5 -17.52 -18.33 -14.78
CA LEU A 5 -17.26 -18.26 -13.33
C LEU A 5 -17.00 -19.64 -12.72
N THR A 6 -17.78 -20.65 -13.12
CA THR A 6 -17.56 -22.04 -12.69
C THR A 6 -16.25 -22.60 -13.23
N LEU A 7 -15.87 -22.27 -14.48
CA LEU A 7 -14.56 -22.60 -15.04
C LEU A 7 -13.41 -21.92 -14.29
N TYR A 8 -13.51 -20.63 -13.98
CA TYR A 8 -12.50 -19.91 -13.21
C TYR A 8 -12.38 -20.45 -11.78
N TRP A 9 -13.49 -20.78 -11.13
CA TRP A 9 -13.49 -21.40 -9.81
C TRP A 9 -12.90 -22.82 -9.83
N ARG A 10 -13.14 -23.60 -10.90
CA ARG A 10 -12.50 -24.90 -11.12
C ARG A 10 -11.00 -24.75 -11.36
N LYS A 11 -10.57 -23.81 -12.21
CA LYS A 11 -9.15 -23.49 -12.43
C LYS A 11 -8.48 -23.00 -11.15
N TRP A 12 -9.17 -22.19 -10.34
CA TRP A 12 -8.65 -21.72 -9.05
C TRP A 12 -8.42 -22.87 -8.09
N ARG A 13 -9.35 -23.82 -7.99
CA ARG A 13 -9.16 -25.05 -7.21
C ARG A 13 -8.01 -25.91 -7.77
N ALA A 14 -7.92 -26.08 -9.09
CA ALA A 14 -6.83 -26.82 -9.74
C ALA A 14 -5.45 -26.14 -9.56
N SER A 15 -5.40 -24.81 -9.49
CA SER A 15 -4.16 -24.05 -9.27
C SER A 15 -3.46 -24.38 -7.96
N ARG A 16 -4.17 -24.95 -6.98
CA ARG A 16 -3.57 -25.43 -5.72
C ARG A 16 -2.64 -26.63 -5.91
N HIS A 17 -2.79 -27.37 -7.01
CA HIS A 17 -2.04 -28.62 -7.29
C HIS A 17 -1.29 -28.59 -8.63
N ALA A 18 -1.57 -27.62 -9.50
CA ALA A 18 -0.89 -27.45 -10.78
C ALA A 18 0.56 -26.98 -10.58
N GLY A 19 1.51 -27.72 -11.16
CA GLY A 19 2.91 -27.30 -11.27
C GLY A 19 3.45 -27.77 -12.61
N HIS A 20 4.37 -27.01 -13.18
CA HIS A 20 5.04 -27.34 -14.43
C HIS A 20 5.78 -28.69 -14.31
N GLN A 21 5.89 -29.38 -15.45
CA GLN A 21 6.81 -30.53 -15.54
C GLN A 21 8.24 -29.99 -15.44
N LEU A 22 9.14 -30.78 -14.84
CA LEU A 22 10.52 -30.35 -14.61
C LEU A 22 11.20 -29.95 -15.93
N ASP A 23 10.99 -30.75 -16.96
CA ASP A 23 11.51 -30.59 -18.32
C ASP A 23 11.19 -29.20 -18.89
N GLU A 24 9.93 -28.76 -18.72
CA GLU A 24 9.49 -27.43 -19.14
C GLU A 24 10.18 -26.33 -18.33
N LEU A 25 10.34 -26.51 -17.01
CA LEU A 25 11.03 -25.52 -16.17
C LEU A 25 12.50 -25.37 -16.55
N LEU A 26 13.21 -26.48 -16.76
CA LEU A 26 14.64 -26.45 -17.09
C LEU A 26 14.89 -25.87 -18.49
N ALA A 27 14.03 -26.19 -19.45
CA ALA A 27 14.14 -25.66 -20.81
C ALA A 27 13.87 -24.15 -20.93
N HIS A 28 13.10 -23.55 -20.01
CA HIS A 28 12.76 -22.12 -20.02
C HIS A 28 13.69 -21.25 -19.16
N ALA A 29 14.81 -21.79 -18.67
CA ALA A 29 15.83 -20.98 -18.02
C ALA A 29 16.45 -20.01 -19.04
N ASP A 30 16.33 -18.71 -18.78
CA ASP A 30 16.82 -17.66 -19.67
C ASP A 30 17.60 -16.60 -18.85
N PRO A 31 18.94 -16.56 -18.95
CA PRO A 31 19.76 -15.60 -18.22
C PRO A 31 19.60 -14.16 -18.74
N THR A 32 19.10 -13.97 -19.97
CA THR A 32 18.92 -12.65 -20.58
C THR A 32 17.57 -12.01 -20.28
N ALA A 33 16.64 -12.79 -19.70
CA ALA A 33 15.32 -12.31 -19.33
C ALA A 33 15.39 -11.21 -18.25
N PRO A 34 14.40 -10.30 -18.17
CA PRO A 34 14.32 -9.35 -17.06
C PRO A 34 14.34 -10.06 -15.70
N LEU A 35 14.98 -9.48 -14.69
CA LEU A 35 15.18 -10.10 -13.37
C LEU A 35 13.88 -10.66 -12.77
N ALA A 36 12.75 -9.96 -12.93
CA ALA A 36 11.45 -10.41 -12.44
C ALA A 36 11.01 -11.77 -13.03
N VAL A 37 11.36 -12.04 -14.29
CA VAL A 37 11.07 -13.31 -14.98
C VAL A 37 11.98 -14.41 -14.46
N ARG A 38 13.27 -14.11 -14.25
CA ARG A 38 14.24 -15.03 -13.66
C ARG A 38 13.89 -15.40 -12.21
N ASN A 39 13.52 -14.40 -11.40
CA ASN A 39 13.01 -14.60 -10.04
C ASN A 39 11.78 -15.49 -10.02
N GLN A 40 10.83 -15.26 -10.94
CA GLN A 40 9.65 -16.12 -11.06
C GLN A 40 10.00 -17.55 -11.46
N TRP A 41 10.90 -17.74 -12.42
CA TRP A 41 11.39 -19.05 -12.81
C TRP A 41 12.01 -19.78 -11.61
N LEU A 42 12.84 -19.10 -10.82
CA LEU A 42 13.45 -19.65 -9.62
C LEU A 42 12.41 -20.00 -8.53
N ILE A 43 11.39 -19.17 -8.36
CA ILE A 43 10.27 -19.45 -7.44
C ILE A 43 9.50 -20.71 -7.87
N GLU A 44 9.22 -20.88 -9.16
CA GLU A 44 8.55 -22.09 -9.66
C GLU A 44 9.45 -23.34 -9.51
N LEU A 45 10.76 -23.20 -9.73
CA LEU A 45 11.73 -24.27 -9.49
C LEU A 45 11.77 -24.68 -8.01
N ALA A 46 11.85 -23.70 -7.09
CA ALA A 46 11.83 -23.94 -5.65
C ALA A 46 10.52 -24.60 -5.20
N HIS A 47 9.38 -24.18 -5.74
CA HIS A 47 8.10 -24.84 -5.49
C HIS A 47 8.06 -26.26 -6.05
N TRP A 48 8.67 -26.51 -7.22
CA TRP A 48 8.76 -27.85 -7.77
C TRP A 48 9.61 -28.75 -6.85
N VAL A 49 10.74 -28.26 -6.33
CA VAL A 49 11.57 -29.02 -5.36
C VAL A 49 10.78 -29.36 -4.09
N GLN A 50 9.90 -28.46 -3.64
CA GLN A 50 9.13 -28.63 -2.39
C GLN A 50 7.73 -29.26 -2.55
N LYS A 51 7.23 -29.42 -3.79
CA LYS A 51 5.82 -29.83 -4.02
C LYS A 51 5.50 -31.19 -3.38
N ARG A 52 4.31 -31.32 -2.77
CA ARG A 52 3.86 -32.58 -2.15
C ARG A 52 3.39 -33.58 -3.22
N GLY A 53 3.96 -34.80 -3.24
CA GLY A 53 3.59 -35.89 -4.17
C GLY A 53 4.79 -36.81 -4.50
N ALA A 54 4.54 -38.08 -4.77
CA ALA A 54 5.58 -39.04 -5.19
C ALA A 54 6.11 -38.73 -6.60
N ILE A 55 7.40 -38.95 -6.82
CA ILE A 55 7.97 -39.00 -8.17
C ILE A 55 7.65 -40.39 -8.73
N VAL A 56 7.04 -40.48 -9.91
CA VAL A 56 6.80 -41.77 -10.59
C VAL A 56 8.16 -42.25 -11.11
N ASN A 57 8.58 -43.47 -10.74
CA ASN A 57 9.89 -44.11 -11.02
C ASN A 57 11.07 -43.74 -10.09
N GLU A 58 10.87 -43.80 -8.76
CA GLU A 58 12.00 -43.89 -7.82
C GLU A 58 12.60 -45.32 -7.84
N VAL A 59 13.79 -45.49 -8.41
CA VAL A 59 14.64 -46.66 -8.12
C VAL A 59 15.37 -46.37 -6.82
N ARG A 60 15.02 -47.10 -5.74
CA ARG A 60 15.66 -46.96 -4.43
C ARG A 60 16.82 -47.95 -4.30
N GLY A 61 18.00 -47.45 -3.96
CA GLY A 61 19.08 -48.29 -3.42
C GLY A 61 18.79 -48.65 -1.95
N GLU A 62 19.09 -49.89 -1.55
CA GLU A 62 19.01 -50.31 -0.15
C GLU A 62 20.04 -49.52 0.67
N GLY A 63 19.56 -48.68 1.60
CA GLY A 63 20.39 -47.90 2.53
C GLY A 63 20.29 -46.37 2.43
N GLU A 64 19.58 -45.80 1.44
CA GLU A 64 19.55 -44.34 1.27
C GLU A 64 18.62 -43.60 2.26
N ALA A 65 19.25 -42.92 3.22
CA ALA A 65 18.65 -41.97 4.12
C ALA A 65 18.32 -40.63 3.42
N ALA A 66 17.09 -40.45 2.96
CA ALA A 66 16.56 -39.11 2.72
C ALA A 66 15.23 -38.92 3.45
N ARG A 67 15.33 -38.53 4.73
CA ARG A 67 14.20 -38.09 5.56
C ARG A 67 13.40 -36.95 4.90
N TYR A 68 14.04 -36.18 4.01
CA TYR A 68 13.48 -35.00 3.37
C TYR A 68 13.30 -35.18 1.86
N ARG A 69 12.06 -35.08 1.38
CA ARG A 69 11.67 -35.19 -0.04
C ARG A 69 12.38 -34.20 -0.99
N PRO A 70 12.66 -32.94 -0.60
CA PRO A 70 13.43 -32.02 -1.43
C PRO A 70 14.78 -32.57 -1.89
N HIS A 71 15.46 -33.37 -1.06
CA HIS A 71 16.76 -33.97 -1.41
C HIS A 71 16.64 -34.91 -2.62
N THR A 72 15.62 -35.77 -2.67
CA THR A 72 15.36 -36.66 -3.79
C THR A 72 15.05 -35.89 -5.07
N ARG A 73 14.31 -34.78 -4.97
CA ARG A 73 13.96 -33.94 -6.11
C ARG A 73 15.13 -33.16 -6.66
N LEU A 74 16.01 -32.66 -5.79
CA LEU A 74 17.26 -32.02 -6.20
C LEU A 74 18.16 -33.02 -6.94
N ARG A 75 18.29 -34.26 -6.44
CA ARG A 75 19.02 -35.33 -7.14
C ARG A 75 18.44 -35.60 -8.53
N TYR A 76 17.12 -35.74 -8.65
CA TYR A 76 16.45 -35.94 -9.94
C TYR A 76 16.67 -34.76 -10.89
N LEU A 77 16.62 -33.52 -10.39
CA LEU A 77 16.91 -32.31 -11.15
C LEU A 77 18.35 -32.32 -11.69
N LEU A 78 19.33 -32.64 -10.85
CA LEU A 78 20.73 -32.69 -11.25
C LEU A 78 20.98 -33.78 -12.30
N GLN A 79 20.45 -34.99 -12.09
CA GLN A 79 20.52 -36.09 -13.07
C GLN A 79 19.93 -35.70 -14.43
N MET A 80 18.87 -34.89 -14.42
CA MET A 80 18.24 -34.42 -15.64
C MET A 80 19.09 -33.36 -16.37
N LEU A 81 19.74 -32.47 -15.63
CA LEU A 81 20.67 -31.49 -16.19
C LEU A 81 21.95 -32.13 -16.73
N GLU A 82 22.45 -33.19 -16.08
CA GLU A 82 23.58 -33.98 -16.59
C GLU A 82 23.30 -34.58 -17.97
N ARG A 83 22.06 -35.03 -18.19
CA ARG A 83 21.62 -35.57 -19.50
C ARG A 83 21.38 -34.50 -20.56
N ASN A 84 21.32 -33.21 -20.18
CA ASN A 84 21.00 -32.10 -21.07
C ASN A 84 21.95 -30.91 -20.86
N PRO A 85 23.17 -30.94 -21.46
CA PRO A 85 24.20 -29.93 -21.23
C PRO A 85 23.78 -28.48 -21.55
N GLN A 86 22.96 -28.29 -22.59
CA GLN A 86 22.44 -26.96 -22.94
C GLN A 86 21.54 -26.39 -21.83
N TRP A 87 20.66 -27.21 -21.24
CA TRP A 87 19.82 -26.78 -20.11
C TRP A 87 20.69 -26.52 -18.87
N ARG A 88 21.69 -27.37 -18.62
CA ARG A 88 22.64 -27.18 -17.51
C ARG A 88 23.33 -25.83 -17.57
N LEU A 89 23.81 -25.41 -18.74
CA LEU A 89 24.44 -24.11 -18.94
C LEU A 89 23.45 -22.95 -18.72
N SER A 90 22.27 -22.99 -19.36
CA SER A 90 21.27 -21.93 -19.21
C SER A 90 20.80 -21.80 -17.75
N VAL A 91 20.61 -22.92 -17.04
CA VAL A 91 20.24 -22.94 -15.62
C VAL A 91 21.34 -22.34 -14.76
N ALA A 92 22.60 -22.74 -14.96
CA ALA A 92 23.74 -22.22 -14.22
C ALA A 92 23.88 -20.70 -14.39
N CYS A 93 23.87 -20.21 -15.63
CA CYS A 93 23.89 -18.77 -15.93
C CYS A 93 22.70 -18.02 -15.31
N THR A 94 21.49 -18.59 -15.39
CA THR A 94 20.30 -17.97 -14.80
C THR A 94 20.43 -17.84 -13.28
N LEU A 95 20.85 -18.90 -12.59
CA LEU A 95 21.05 -18.89 -11.14
C LEU A 95 22.10 -17.85 -10.72
N ARG A 96 23.28 -17.85 -11.36
CA ARG A 96 24.34 -16.85 -11.09
C ARG A 96 23.84 -15.42 -11.29
N SER A 97 23.11 -15.18 -12.37
CA SER A 97 22.58 -13.84 -12.69
C SER A 97 21.57 -13.34 -11.65
N VAL A 98 20.75 -14.23 -11.07
CA VAL A 98 19.81 -13.86 -9.99
C VAL A 98 20.57 -13.52 -8.72
N VAL A 99 21.60 -14.29 -8.36
CA VAL A 99 22.43 -14.00 -7.17
C VAL A 99 23.15 -12.66 -7.33
N ASN A 100 23.79 -12.42 -8.48
CA ASN A 100 24.56 -11.21 -8.73
C ASN A 100 23.71 -9.92 -8.81
N GLU A 101 22.48 -10.01 -9.34
CA GLU A 101 21.59 -8.83 -9.48
C GLU A 101 20.67 -8.60 -8.27
N SER A 102 20.70 -9.48 -7.27
CA SER A 102 19.89 -9.37 -6.06
C SER A 102 20.66 -8.75 -4.91
N ASP A 103 20.01 -7.88 -4.16
CA ASP A 103 20.51 -7.28 -2.93
C ASP A 103 20.38 -8.26 -1.76
N ALA A 104 21.53 -8.69 -1.23
CA ALA A 104 21.63 -9.58 -0.08
C ALA A 104 21.55 -8.86 1.27
N ILE A 105 21.70 -7.53 1.32
CA ILE A 105 21.81 -6.78 2.57
C ILE A 105 20.55 -6.95 3.42
N SER A 106 19.35 -6.85 2.83
CA SER A 106 18.13 -7.02 3.63
C SER A 106 17.96 -8.44 4.16
N LEU A 107 18.40 -9.46 3.40
CA LEU A 107 18.43 -10.84 3.89
C LEU A 107 19.41 -10.96 5.07
N LEU A 108 20.66 -10.52 4.92
CA LEU A 108 21.72 -10.67 5.92
C LEU A 108 21.50 -9.82 7.19
N CYS A 109 21.00 -8.59 7.04
CA CYS A 109 20.87 -7.62 8.11
C CYS A 109 19.47 -7.58 8.74
N ASP A 110 18.42 -7.55 7.92
CA ASP A 110 17.07 -7.18 8.39
C ASP A 110 16.17 -8.39 8.68
N THR A 111 16.44 -9.57 8.10
CA THR A 111 15.55 -10.73 8.28
C THR A 111 15.53 -11.23 9.73
N GLY A 112 14.31 -11.41 10.23
CA GLY A 112 14.07 -11.79 11.62
C GLY A 112 14.29 -10.66 12.63
N MET A 113 14.65 -9.44 12.20
CA MET A 113 14.86 -8.31 13.10
C MET A 113 13.52 -7.67 13.53
N PRO A 114 13.46 -7.12 14.75
CA PRO A 114 12.38 -6.22 15.13
C PRO A 114 12.42 -4.93 14.29
N VAL A 115 11.39 -4.70 13.47
CA VAL A 115 11.35 -3.56 12.51
C VAL A 115 10.63 -2.33 13.09
N ARG A 116 9.56 -2.53 13.87
CA ARG A 116 8.75 -1.43 14.43
C ARG A 116 8.61 -1.52 15.95
N PRO A 117 8.74 -0.39 16.67
CA PRO A 117 8.39 -0.35 18.08
C PRO A 117 6.90 -0.66 18.26
N GLY A 118 6.58 -1.56 19.19
CA GLY A 118 5.21 -1.92 19.56
C GLY A 118 4.59 -3.11 18.81
N PHE A 119 3.77 -3.88 19.54
CA PHE A 119 3.11 -5.09 19.04
C PHE A 119 2.20 -4.84 17.83
N TRP A 120 1.37 -3.79 17.88
CA TRP A 120 0.39 -3.52 16.82
C TRP A 120 1.06 -3.17 15.50
N GLY A 121 2.17 -2.42 15.53
CA GLY A 121 2.95 -2.14 14.32
C GLY A 121 3.54 -3.41 13.72
N ALA A 122 4.08 -4.30 14.56
CA ALA A 122 4.56 -5.61 14.12
C ALA A 122 3.44 -6.55 13.66
N LEU A 123 2.25 -6.48 14.28
CA LEU A 123 1.09 -7.29 13.93
C LEU A 123 0.49 -6.83 12.60
N THR A 124 0.29 -5.52 12.41
CA THR A 124 -0.21 -4.97 11.15
C THR A 124 0.75 -5.29 10.02
N GLU A 125 2.05 -5.12 10.23
CA GLU A 125 3.08 -5.48 9.25
C GLU A 125 3.05 -6.97 8.89
N ARG A 126 2.84 -7.87 9.87
CA ARG A 126 2.76 -9.31 9.61
C ARG A 126 1.45 -9.74 8.97
N ILE A 127 0.34 -9.12 9.34
CA ILE A 127 -0.95 -9.32 8.66
C ILE A 127 -0.82 -8.84 7.21
N GLU A 128 -0.20 -7.69 6.99
CA GLU A 128 0.07 -7.14 5.67
C GLU A 128 0.97 -8.08 4.85
N LYS A 129 2.11 -8.52 5.39
CA LYS A 129 3.00 -9.51 4.76
C LYS A 129 2.34 -10.87 4.52
N ALA A 130 1.40 -11.28 5.38
CA ALA A 130 0.66 -12.53 5.21
C ALA A 130 -0.44 -12.43 4.15
N LEU A 131 -1.07 -11.26 4.00
CA LEU A 131 -2.11 -11.01 3.00
C LEU A 131 -1.52 -10.67 1.63
N ILE A 132 -0.36 -10.00 1.61
CA ILE A 132 0.28 -9.44 0.42
C ILE A 132 1.70 -10.00 0.36
N PRO A 133 1.95 -11.05 -0.46
CA PRO A 133 3.30 -11.50 -0.68
C PRO A 133 4.12 -10.39 -1.36
N PRO A 134 5.44 -10.30 -1.12
CA PRO A 134 6.26 -9.26 -1.73
C PRO A 134 6.30 -9.45 -3.26
N PRO A 135 6.44 -8.36 -4.03
CA PRO A 135 6.48 -8.46 -5.48
C PRO A 135 7.82 -9.07 -5.95
N PRO A 136 7.80 -10.01 -6.91
CA PRO A 136 9.02 -10.70 -7.38
C PRO A 136 9.94 -9.81 -8.24
N THR A 137 9.50 -8.60 -8.55
CA THR A 137 10.26 -7.55 -9.25
C THR A 137 11.30 -6.88 -8.35
N ARG A 138 11.18 -7.00 -7.02
CA ARG A 138 12.17 -6.47 -6.08
C ARG A 138 13.47 -7.25 -6.20
N ARG A 139 14.59 -6.53 -6.15
CA ARG A 139 15.95 -7.09 -6.08
C ARG A 139 16.27 -7.71 -4.72
N ASP A 140 15.37 -7.63 -3.75
CA ASP A 140 15.60 -8.07 -2.37
C ASP A 140 15.58 -9.61 -2.23
N LEU A 141 16.70 -10.21 -1.81
CA LEU A 141 16.80 -11.65 -1.55
C LEU A 141 15.88 -12.13 -0.42
N SER A 142 15.55 -11.27 0.56
CA SER A 142 14.58 -11.58 1.61
C SER A 142 13.20 -11.81 1.03
N ALA A 143 12.75 -10.91 0.14
CA ALA A 143 11.50 -11.06 -0.60
C ALA A 143 11.50 -12.34 -1.45
N LEU A 144 12.60 -12.63 -2.15
CA LEU A 144 12.73 -13.84 -2.97
C LEU A 144 12.69 -15.13 -2.13
N CYS A 145 13.42 -15.21 -1.02
CA CYS A 145 13.38 -16.34 -0.08
C CYS A 145 11.97 -16.60 0.44
N SER A 146 11.21 -15.54 0.72
CA SER A 146 9.82 -15.62 1.18
C SER A 146 8.89 -16.27 0.16
N LEU A 147 9.11 -15.96 -1.13
CA LEU A 147 8.33 -16.50 -2.24
C LEU A 147 8.75 -17.93 -2.59
N MET A 148 10.04 -18.26 -2.44
CA MET A 148 10.58 -19.61 -2.69
C MET A 148 10.19 -20.60 -1.59
N PHE A 149 10.16 -20.17 -0.33
CA PHE A 149 9.99 -21.03 0.85
C PHE A 149 8.75 -20.60 1.68
N PRO A 150 7.53 -20.75 1.14
CA PRO A 150 6.31 -20.37 1.87
C PRO A 150 6.03 -21.26 3.10
N ASP A 151 6.49 -22.51 3.06
CA ASP A 151 6.33 -23.51 4.11
C ASP A 151 7.54 -23.49 5.07
N GLY A 152 7.29 -23.65 6.37
CA GLY A 152 8.32 -23.52 7.43
C GLY A 152 9.38 -24.62 7.45
N ASP A 153 9.11 -25.76 6.79
CA ASP A 153 9.97 -26.94 6.79
C ASP A 153 11.26 -26.71 5.97
N ALA A 154 11.36 -25.61 5.22
CA ALA A 154 12.46 -25.35 4.30
C ALA A 154 13.82 -25.24 4.99
N ALA A 155 13.86 -24.52 6.10
CA ALA A 155 15.09 -24.34 6.87
C ALA A 155 15.65 -25.68 7.39
N ASP A 156 14.77 -26.63 7.74
CA ASP A 156 15.17 -27.88 8.38
C ASP A 156 15.79 -28.86 7.40
N TRP A 157 15.31 -28.92 6.15
CA TRP A 157 15.95 -29.77 5.13
C TRP A 157 17.19 -29.12 4.52
N ILE A 158 17.28 -27.78 4.47
CA ILE A 158 18.49 -27.06 4.03
C ILE A 158 19.62 -27.28 5.04
N ALA A 159 19.33 -27.19 6.35
CA ALA A 159 20.33 -27.38 7.41
C ALA A 159 20.97 -28.79 7.43
N VAL A 160 20.33 -29.79 6.84
CA VAL A 160 20.79 -31.19 6.81
C VAL A 160 21.00 -31.67 5.37
N LEU A 161 21.40 -30.77 4.48
CA LEU A 161 21.70 -31.12 3.09
C LEU A 161 22.93 -32.06 3.02
N PRO A 162 22.84 -33.23 2.36
CA PRO A 162 23.98 -34.14 2.23
C PRO A 162 25.17 -33.46 1.53
N ALA A 163 26.40 -33.74 1.99
CA ALA A 163 27.61 -33.11 1.48
C ALA A 163 27.82 -33.37 -0.03
N GLU A 164 27.52 -34.58 -0.50
CA GLU A 164 27.58 -34.95 -1.93
C GLU A 164 26.63 -34.09 -2.77
N LEU A 165 25.35 -34.02 -2.37
CA LEU A 165 24.34 -33.23 -3.05
C LEU A 165 24.68 -31.73 -3.07
N LEU A 166 25.26 -31.22 -1.97
CA LEU A 166 25.74 -29.86 -1.88
C LEU A 166 26.92 -29.61 -2.84
N GLY A 167 27.85 -30.55 -2.95
CA GLY A 167 28.93 -30.54 -3.93
C GLY A 167 28.41 -30.45 -5.36
N ASP A 168 27.40 -31.25 -5.70
CA ASP A 168 26.79 -31.26 -7.05
C ASP A 168 26.08 -29.93 -7.37
N LEU A 169 25.41 -29.33 -6.40
CA LEU A 169 24.77 -28.00 -6.57
C LEU A 169 25.81 -26.90 -6.77
N ILE A 170 26.94 -26.98 -6.08
CA ILE A 170 28.07 -26.05 -6.28
C ILE A 170 28.68 -26.27 -7.67
N ALA A 171 28.87 -27.53 -8.08
CA ALA A 171 29.36 -27.86 -9.42
C ALA A 171 28.40 -27.38 -10.53
N LEU A 172 27.10 -27.34 -10.28
CA LEU A 172 26.13 -26.70 -11.17
C LEU A 172 26.36 -25.19 -11.27
N LEU A 173 26.55 -24.50 -10.14
CA LEU A 173 26.79 -23.05 -10.12
C LEU A 173 28.10 -22.66 -10.81
N HIS A 174 29.13 -23.52 -10.78
CA HIS A 174 30.39 -23.31 -11.49
C HIS A 174 30.38 -23.80 -12.95
N HIS A 175 29.28 -24.41 -13.42
CA HIS A 175 29.23 -24.96 -14.77
C HIS A 175 29.25 -23.85 -15.83
N GLY A 176 30.16 -23.98 -16.80
CA GLY A 176 30.31 -23.03 -17.91
C GLY A 176 30.97 -21.71 -17.53
N GLU A 177 31.72 -21.67 -16.42
CA GLU A 177 32.70 -20.61 -16.16
C GLU A 177 33.82 -20.67 -17.20
N ALA A 178 34.29 -19.51 -17.67
CA ALA A 178 35.44 -19.44 -18.55
C ALA A 178 36.73 -19.56 -17.71
N ASP A 179 37.67 -20.39 -18.14
CA ASP A 179 38.94 -20.66 -17.44
C ASP A 179 39.82 -19.40 -17.21
N ASP A 180 39.56 -18.30 -17.95
CA ASP A 180 40.32 -17.03 -17.92
C ASP A 180 39.65 -15.91 -17.09
N ALA A 181 38.50 -16.16 -16.44
CA ALA A 181 37.82 -15.13 -15.67
C ALA A 181 38.36 -15.08 -14.23
N ASP A 182 39.33 -14.20 -13.98
CA ASP A 182 39.82 -13.78 -12.65
C ASP A 182 38.74 -13.09 -11.78
N VAL A 183 37.46 -13.19 -12.18
CA VAL A 183 36.31 -12.51 -11.57
C VAL A 183 35.43 -13.56 -10.90
N ASP A 184 35.48 -13.62 -9.57
CA ASP A 184 34.50 -14.38 -8.79
C ASP A 184 33.09 -13.83 -9.09
N TRP A 185 32.22 -14.64 -9.67
CA TRP A 185 30.85 -14.22 -9.98
C TRP A 185 29.99 -14.04 -8.73
N ASN A 186 30.45 -14.58 -7.59
CA ASN A 186 29.68 -14.65 -6.36
C ASN A 186 30.05 -13.50 -5.41
N PRO A 187 29.24 -12.42 -5.34
CA PRO A 187 29.54 -11.28 -4.47
C PRO A 187 29.34 -11.58 -2.98
N PHE A 188 28.95 -12.81 -2.60
CA PHE A 188 28.52 -13.13 -1.24
C PHE A 188 29.56 -12.80 -0.15
N ALA A 189 30.86 -12.92 -0.44
CA ALA A 189 31.90 -12.56 0.53
C ALA A 189 31.95 -11.04 0.77
N GLU A 190 31.82 -10.25 -0.30
CA GLU A 190 31.73 -8.78 -0.24
C GLU A 190 30.41 -8.34 0.42
N ASP A 191 29.30 -8.96 0.05
CA ASP A 191 27.99 -8.72 0.66
C ASP A 191 27.98 -9.03 2.16
N LEU A 192 28.66 -10.10 2.58
CA LEU A 192 28.80 -10.48 3.99
C LEU A 192 29.59 -9.42 4.76
N LEU A 193 30.68 -8.92 4.19
CA LEU A 193 31.49 -7.86 4.77
C LEU A 193 30.72 -6.54 4.84
N ALA A 194 30.04 -6.15 3.78
CA ALA A 194 29.16 -4.98 3.73
C ALA A 194 28.02 -5.08 4.76
N ALA A 195 27.41 -6.27 4.90
CA ALA A 195 26.39 -6.53 5.91
C ALA A 195 26.95 -6.41 7.34
N MET A 196 28.17 -6.88 7.59
CA MET A 196 28.83 -6.71 8.89
C MET A 196 29.05 -5.24 9.23
N HIS A 197 29.57 -4.43 8.29
CA HIS A 197 29.69 -2.97 8.45
C HIS A 197 28.34 -2.31 8.72
N HIS A 198 27.32 -2.68 7.95
CA HIS A 198 25.98 -2.14 8.13
C HIS A 198 25.40 -2.44 9.53
N LEU A 199 25.58 -3.67 10.02
CA LEU A 199 25.17 -4.04 11.38
C LEU A 199 25.96 -3.29 12.45
N VAL A 200 27.28 -3.11 12.27
CA VAL A 200 28.13 -2.33 13.17
C VAL A 200 27.63 -0.89 13.29
N ASP A 201 27.36 -0.22 12.17
CA ASP A 201 26.83 1.14 12.16
C ASP A 201 25.48 1.24 12.85
N GLN A 202 24.60 0.27 12.59
CA GLN A 202 23.28 0.19 13.22
C GLN A 202 23.35 -0.05 14.74
N ILE A 203 24.30 -0.88 15.21
CA ILE A 203 24.56 -1.15 16.63
C ILE A 203 25.14 0.10 17.29
N ALA A 204 26.15 0.72 16.67
CA ALA A 204 26.80 1.94 17.14
C ALA A 204 25.80 3.10 17.25
N SER A 205 24.99 3.33 16.21
CA SER A 205 23.92 4.34 16.19
C SER A 205 22.92 4.15 17.33
N THR A 206 22.52 2.90 17.60
CA THR A 206 21.59 2.59 18.70
C THR A 206 22.23 2.87 20.06
N GLY A 207 23.46 2.38 20.29
CA GLY A 207 24.18 2.56 21.55
C GLY A 207 24.61 4.00 21.85
N LEU A 208 24.88 4.78 20.81
CA LEU A 208 25.23 6.20 20.88
C LEU A 208 24.02 7.13 20.80
N SER A 209 22.80 6.60 20.75
CA SER A 209 21.60 7.41 20.88
C SER A 209 21.54 8.04 22.29
N GLN A 210 20.94 9.22 22.43
CA GLN A 210 20.76 9.85 23.74
C GLN A 210 19.97 8.94 24.69
N ALA A 211 18.98 8.22 24.16
CA ALA A 211 18.10 7.33 24.92
C ALA A 211 18.86 6.16 25.57
N VAL A 212 19.85 5.58 24.88
CA VAL A 212 20.67 4.50 25.42
C VAL A 212 21.84 5.05 26.23
N ARG A 213 22.56 6.05 25.70
CA ARG A 213 23.75 6.61 26.34
C ARG A 213 23.48 7.21 27.72
N SER A 214 22.34 7.87 27.94
CA SER A 214 22.03 8.49 29.25
C SER A 214 21.84 7.48 30.38
N ARG A 215 21.80 6.18 30.07
CA ARG A 215 21.58 5.07 31.01
C ARG A 215 22.83 4.23 31.22
N LEU A 216 23.93 4.63 30.60
CA LEU A 216 25.23 3.96 30.65
C LEU A 216 26.21 4.85 31.40
N SER A 217 26.96 4.26 32.32
CA SER A 217 27.88 4.98 33.21
C SER A 217 29.28 5.11 32.58
N TYR A 218 29.38 5.75 31.41
CA TYR A 218 30.67 6.06 30.78
C TYR A 218 31.07 7.52 30.99
N SER A 219 32.30 7.74 31.45
CA SER A 219 32.84 9.10 31.68
C SER A 219 33.00 9.90 30.39
N ARG A 220 33.40 9.25 29.30
CA ARG A 220 33.47 9.85 27.96
C ARG A 220 32.80 8.94 26.94
N VAL A 221 32.24 9.55 25.89
CA VAL A 221 31.65 8.79 24.76
C VAL A 221 32.69 7.89 24.08
N THR A 222 33.96 8.31 24.05
CA THR A 222 35.09 7.53 23.51
C THR A 222 35.36 6.24 24.26
N ASP A 223 34.94 6.15 25.52
CA ASP A 223 35.12 4.97 26.37
C ASP A 223 34.02 3.92 26.11
N SER A 224 32.96 4.31 25.38
CA SER A 224 31.86 3.43 25.02
C SER A 224 32.29 2.36 24.01
N PRO A 225 31.94 1.06 24.22
CA PRO A 225 32.25 0.02 23.25
C PRO A 225 31.55 0.25 21.90
N PHE A 226 30.36 0.87 21.91
CA PHE A 226 29.62 1.26 20.70
C PHE A 226 30.39 2.27 19.83
N TYR A 227 31.14 3.18 20.44
CA TYR A 227 31.98 4.14 19.71
C TYR A 227 33.19 3.47 19.06
N ARG A 228 33.77 2.48 19.73
CA ARG A 228 34.99 1.79 19.29
C ARG A 228 34.73 0.73 18.21
N LEU A 229 33.51 0.22 18.12
CA LEU A 229 33.13 -0.91 17.26
C LEU A 229 33.41 -0.68 15.77
N GLY A 230 33.08 0.50 15.22
CA GLY A 230 33.32 0.84 13.81
C GLY A 230 34.81 0.79 13.42
N ARG A 231 35.68 1.36 14.27
CA ARG A 231 37.14 1.32 14.03
C ARG A 231 37.69 -0.10 14.12
N ALA A 232 37.17 -0.91 15.05
CA ALA A 232 37.59 -2.30 15.17
C ALA A 232 37.17 -3.14 13.96
N MET A 233 36.01 -2.86 13.37
CA MET A 233 35.56 -3.51 12.12
C MET A 233 36.49 -3.18 10.95
N GLN A 234 36.86 -1.91 10.78
CA GLN A 234 37.82 -1.49 9.74
C GLN A 234 39.18 -2.16 9.92
N ALA A 235 39.72 -2.16 11.14
CA ALA A 235 40.99 -2.81 11.43
C ALA A 235 40.96 -4.33 11.21
N LEU A 236 39.80 -4.98 11.44
CA LEU A 236 39.60 -6.40 11.17
C LEU A 236 39.57 -6.70 9.67
N GLU A 237 38.88 -5.88 8.88
CA GLU A 237 38.86 -5.98 7.41
C GLU A 237 40.26 -5.79 6.82
N ASP A 238 40.96 -4.73 7.20
CA ASP A 238 42.31 -4.42 6.72
C ASP A 238 43.28 -5.58 7.00
N ALA A 239 43.22 -6.14 8.22
CA ALA A 239 44.05 -7.30 8.59
C ALA A 239 43.63 -8.61 7.89
N GLY A 240 42.40 -8.69 7.38
CA GLY A 240 41.81 -9.86 6.74
C GLY A 240 41.90 -9.89 5.21
N GLN A 241 42.49 -8.87 4.57
CA GLN A 241 42.56 -8.79 3.10
C GLN A 241 43.27 -10.01 2.48
N GLU A 242 44.44 -10.39 2.99
CA GLU A 242 45.17 -11.56 2.48
C GLU A 242 44.40 -12.87 2.74
N PHE A 243 43.72 -12.96 3.89
CA PHE A 243 42.89 -14.10 4.24
C PHE A 243 41.70 -14.28 3.29
N ALA A 244 41.09 -13.17 2.84
CA ALA A 244 40.01 -13.20 1.85
C ALA A 244 40.46 -13.81 0.52
N HIS A 245 41.74 -13.69 0.17
CA HIS A 245 42.34 -14.26 -1.04
C HIS A 245 42.87 -15.70 -0.83
N GLY A 246 42.52 -16.35 0.29
CA GLY A 246 42.85 -17.75 0.57
C GLY A 246 44.16 -17.98 1.29
N ALA A 247 44.86 -16.93 1.75
CA ALA A 247 46.03 -17.08 2.61
C ALA A 247 45.64 -17.61 4.00
N PRO A 248 46.54 -18.31 4.70
CA PRO A 248 46.33 -18.68 6.11
C PRO A 248 46.20 -17.41 6.98
N PRO A 249 45.47 -17.47 8.10
CA PRO A 249 45.24 -16.30 8.94
C PRO A 249 46.54 -15.78 9.57
N SER A 250 46.84 -14.49 9.36
CA SER A 250 48.00 -13.83 9.98
C SER A 250 47.81 -13.65 11.49
N GLN A 251 48.90 -13.49 12.23
CA GLN A 251 48.82 -13.24 13.68
C GLN A 251 48.07 -11.93 13.99
N LEU A 252 48.28 -10.89 13.16
CA LEU A 252 47.56 -9.64 13.26
C LEU A 252 46.06 -9.84 13.05
N PHE A 253 45.67 -10.63 12.05
CA PHE A 253 44.26 -10.94 11.78
C PHE A 253 43.60 -11.65 12.97
N VAL A 254 44.24 -12.69 13.51
CA VAL A 254 43.75 -13.40 14.71
C VAL A 254 43.61 -12.45 15.91
N GLN A 255 44.55 -11.51 16.08
CA GLN A 255 44.46 -10.51 17.14
C GLN A 255 43.24 -9.58 16.94
N GLN A 256 43.02 -9.07 15.72
CA GLN A 256 41.88 -8.20 15.44
C GLN A 256 40.54 -8.92 15.61
N ILE A 257 40.45 -10.21 15.26
CA ILE A 257 39.27 -11.04 15.52
C ILE A 257 38.94 -11.07 17.01
N ASN A 258 39.95 -11.29 17.85
CA ASN A 258 39.75 -11.35 19.31
C ASN A 258 39.34 -9.99 19.89
N VAL A 259 39.96 -8.90 19.42
CA VAL A 259 39.58 -7.53 19.81
C VAL A 259 38.13 -7.23 19.42
N PHE A 260 37.73 -7.58 18.20
CA PHE A 260 36.38 -7.35 17.71
C PHE A 260 35.34 -8.15 18.51
N ARG A 261 35.58 -9.44 18.77
CA ARG A 261 34.72 -10.28 19.61
C ARG A 261 34.58 -9.73 21.04
N ALA A 262 35.67 -9.31 21.65
CA ALA A 262 35.63 -8.69 22.98
C ALA A 262 34.77 -7.41 23.00
N LEU A 263 34.88 -6.58 21.96
CA LEU A 263 34.04 -5.38 21.83
C LEU A 263 32.56 -5.70 21.60
N LEU A 264 32.22 -6.79 20.88
CA LEU A 264 30.85 -7.26 20.74
C LEU A 264 30.28 -7.73 22.08
N ASP A 265 31.06 -8.47 22.87
CA ASP A 265 30.69 -8.88 24.22
C ASP A 265 30.44 -7.68 25.14
N ASP A 266 31.30 -6.67 25.08
CA ASP A 266 31.15 -5.43 25.84
C ASP A 266 29.92 -4.62 25.39
N CYS A 267 29.63 -4.57 24.09
CA CYS A 267 28.37 -4.02 23.59
C CYS A 267 27.18 -4.80 24.15
N GLY A 268 27.24 -6.13 24.14
CA GLY A 268 26.19 -7.00 24.70
C GLY A 268 25.95 -6.79 26.20
N ARG A 269 27.03 -6.56 26.98
CA ARG A 269 26.95 -6.19 28.40
C ARG A 269 26.28 -4.83 28.59
N ALA A 270 26.73 -3.81 27.86
CA ALA A 270 26.16 -2.47 27.92
C ALA A 270 24.65 -2.47 27.61
N VAL A 271 24.22 -3.25 26.61
CA VAL A 271 22.79 -3.40 26.28
C VAL A 271 22.00 -4.05 27.44
N ARG A 272 22.60 -4.98 28.21
CA ARG A 272 21.97 -5.56 29.41
C ARG A 272 21.89 -4.56 30.56
N ASP A 273 22.92 -3.73 30.76
CA ASP A 273 22.93 -2.70 31.81
C ASP A 273 21.83 -1.66 31.60
N VAL A 274 21.57 -1.27 30.34
CA VAL A 274 20.46 -0.39 29.97
C VAL A 274 19.12 -1.01 30.34
N TYR A 275 18.97 -2.33 30.18
CA TYR A 275 17.77 -3.07 30.55
C TYR A 275 17.56 -3.06 32.07
N ALA A 276 18.59 -3.37 32.85
CA ALA A 276 18.54 -3.30 34.31
C ALA A 276 18.16 -1.89 34.81
N HIS A 277 18.71 -0.84 34.19
CA HIS A 277 18.37 0.54 34.53
C HIS A 277 16.91 0.92 34.22
N LEU A 278 16.32 0.35 33.15
CA LEU A 278 14.91 0.57 32.79
C LEU A 278 13.93 -0.09 33.77
N ASP A 279 14.30 -1.24 34.32
CA ASP A 279 13.49 -1.95 35.32
C ASP A 279 13.39 -1.14 36.63
N GLU A 280 14.45 -0.41 37.00
CA GLU A 280 14.50 0.39 38.23
C GLU A 280 13.92 1.80 38.09
N ASN A 281 14.01 2.41 36.90
CA ASN A 281 13.70 3.85 36.69
C ASN A 281 12.50 4.11 35.77
N GLY A 282 11.79 3.05 35.35
CA GLY A 282 10.59 3.11 34.54
C GLY A 282 10.79 2.76 33.06
N VAL A 283 9.82 2.03 32.50
CA VAL A 283 9.93 1.38 31.19
C VAL A 283 9.44 2.27 30.04
N SER A 284 10.32 2.57 29.09
CA SER A 284 9.98 3.15 27.78
C SER A 284 9.96 2.06 26.69
N VAL A 285 8.81 1.86 26.06
CA VAL A 285 8.61 0.83 25.01
C VAL A 285 9.58 1.01 23.84
N ASP A 286 9.86 2.25 23.46
CA ASP A 286 10.79 2.55 22.36
C ASP A 286 12.22 2.17 22.72
N ILE A 287 12.66 2.44 23.96
CA ILE A 287 14.02 2.10 24.41
C ILE A 287 14.17 0.60 24.56
N VAL A 288 13.18 -0.09 25.13
CA VAL A 288 13.16 -1.57 25.19
C VAL A 288 13.25 -2.17 23.79
N PHE A 289 12.52 -1.63 22.83
CA PHE A 289 12.59 -2.06 21.43
C PHE A 289 13.98 -1.83 20.83
N GLN A 290 14.57 -0.66 21.03
CA GLN A 290 15.93 -0.36 20.56
C GLN A 290 16.97 -1.31 21.15
N VAL A 291 16.86 -1.62 22.44
CA VAL A 291 17.71 -2.57 23.18
C VAL A 291 17.57 -3.98 22.61
N GLU A 292 16.34 -4.48 22.43
CA GLU A 292 16.09 -5.82 21.86
C GLU A 292 16.56 -5.92 20.40
N ARG A 293 16.37 -4.85 19.62
CA ARG A 293 16.89 -4.76 18.25
C ARG A 293 18.43 -4.77 18.23
N ALA A 294 19.09 -4.06 19.14
CA ALA A 294 20.54 -4.09 19.26
C ALA A 294 21.06 -5.49 19.63
N LYS A 295 20.42 -6.18 20.60
CA LYS A 295 20.78 -7.58 20.94
C LYS A 295 20.65 -8.51 19.73
N ALA A 296 19.56 -8.39 18.97
CA ALA A 296 19.34 -9.20 17.78
C ALA A 296 20.40 -8.96 16.71
N ARG A 297 20.79 -7.68 16.49
CA ARG A 297 21.85 -7.28 15.56
C ARG A 297 23.23 -7.77 15.98
N ILE A 298 23.58 -7.71 17.27
CA ILE A 298 24.84 -8.24 17.80
C ILE A 298 24.93 -9.75 17.50
N ARG A 299 23.87 -10.51 17.83
CA ARG A 299 23.84 -11.96 17.52
C ARG A 299 23.95 -12.25 16.03
N ARG A 300 23.32 -11.43 15.17
CA ARG A 300 23.46 -11.59 13.72
C ARG A 300 24.88 -11.30 13.27
N LEU A 301 25.49 -10.24 13.76
CA LEU A 301 26.87 -9.85 13.44
C LEU A 301 27.86 -10.96 13.84
N GLU A 302 27.67 -11.60 15.00
CA GLU A 302 28.46 -12.77 15.41
C GLU A 302 28.34 -13.94 14.42
N ARG A 303 27.12 -14.23 13.93
CA ARG A 303 26.87 -15.28 12.93
C ARG A 303 27.50 -14.96 11.57
N LEU A 304 27.43 -13.69 11.13
CA LEU A 304 28.07 -13.27 9.89
C LEU A 304 29.59 -13.35 10.00
N LEU A 305 30.14 -12.95 11.15
CA LEU A 305 31.56 -13.09 11.46
C LEU A 305 32.00 -14.56 11.47
N GLU A 306 31.23 -15.47 12.09
CA GLU A 306 31.51 -16.91 12.07
C GLU A 306 31.53 -17.47 10.63
N ALA A 307 30.56 -17.10 9.81
CA ALA A 307 30.49 -17.52 8.41
C ALA A 307 31.65 -16.95 7.56
N TRP A 308 32.13 -15.73 7.88
CA TRP A 308 33.27 -15.11 7.21
C TRP A 308 34.60 -15.75 7.64
N LEU A 309 34.74 -16.11 8.91
CA LEU A 309 35.97 -16.65 9.51
C LEU A 309 36.14 -18.17 9.38
N THR A 310 35.14 -18.89 8.86
CA THR A 310 35.23 -20.35 8.75
C THR A 310 36.41 -20.74 7.85
N TYR A 311 37.40 -21.41 8.44
CA TYR A 311 38.64 -21.87 7.81
C TYR A 311 38.63 -23.40 7.65
N GLY A 312 39.09 -23.90 6.50
CA GLY A 312 39.14 -25.34 6.20
C GLY A 312 39.13 -25.64 4.70
N ASP A 313 39.08 -26.93 4.37
CA ASP A 313 38.93 -27.42 3.00
C ASP A 313 37.65 -26.84 2.36
N ARG A 314 37.51 -26.88 1.02
CA ARG A 314 36.36 -26.27 0.32
C ARG A 314 35.00 -26.68 0.91
N GLY A 315 34.92 -27.89 1.50
CA GLY A 315 33.73 -28.46 2.14
C GLY A 315 33.28 -27.79 3.46
N ASP A 316 34.20 -27.42 4.36
CA ASP A 316 33.83 -26.89 5.68
C ASP A 316 33.23 -25.48 5.58
N ARG A 317 33.81 -24.64 4.70
CA ARG A 317 33.28 -23.30 4.37
C ARG A 317 31.87 -23.36 3.79
N VAL A 318 31.64 -24.33 2.93
CA VAL A 318 30.37 -24.56 2.26
C VAL A 318 29.29 -25.00 3.26
N ALA A 319 29.63 -25.89 4.20
CA ALA A 319 28.72 -26.33 5.25
C ALA A 319 28.28 -25.17 6.16
N ALA A 320 29.21 -24.31 6.59
CA ALA A 320 28.89 -23.14 7.43
C ALA A 320 27.96 -22.15 6.72
N ARG A 321 28.18 -21.91 5.42
CA ARG A 321 27.31 -21.05 4.59
C ARG A 321 25.90 -21.61 4.45
N VAL A 322 25.75 -22.93 4.31
CA VAL A 322 24.45 -23.60 4.28
C VAL A 322 23.71 -23.46 5.63
N GLN A 323 24.42 -23.56 6.76
CA GLN A 323 23.81 -23.31 8.07
C GLN A 323 23.34 -21.86 8.22
N LEU A 324 24.17 -20.89 7.80
CA LEU A 324 23.78 -19.49 7.79
C LEU A 324 22.52 -19.27 6.92
N LEU A 325 22.47 -19.87 5.73
CA LEU A 325 21.30 -19.80 4.85
C LEU A 325 20.06 -20.40 5.51
N ALA A 326 20.17 -21.56 6.15
CA ALA A 326 19.06 -22.18 6.87
C ALA A 326 18.54 -21.29 8.01
N ASP A 327 19.44 -20.66 8.77
CA ASP A 327 19.08 -19.72 9.84
C ASP A 327 18.42 -18.45 9.29
N LEU A 328 18.89 -17.93 8.16
CA LEU A 328 18.28 -16.78 7.47
C LEU A 328 16.88 -17.12 6.95
N VAL A 329 16.68 -18.29 6.33
CA VAL A 329 15.37 -18.77 5.87
C VAL A 329 14.41 -18.93 7.05
N ARG A 330 14.87 -19.52 8.16
CA ARG A 330 14.09 -19.68 9.39
C ARG A 330 13.69 -18.33 9.98
N ALA A 331 14.64 -17.41 10.10
CA ALA A 331 14.43 -16.06 10.62
C ALA A 331 13.47 -15.25 9.73
N ASN A 332 13.63 -15.35 8.41
CA ASN A 332 12.76 -14.69 7.45
C ASN A 332 11.31 -15.20 7.58
N ARG A 333 11.10 -16.53 7.66
CA ARG A 333 9.76 -17.09 7.86
C ARG A 333 9.16 -16.69 9.20
N ALA A 334 9.96 -16.74 10.27
CA ALA A 334 9.55 -16.32 11.60
C ALA A 334 9.10 -14.85 11.60
N SER A 335 9.76 -13.98 10.82
CA SER A 335 9.40 -12.56 10.67
C SER A 335 8.03 -12.32 9.99
N GLN A 336 7.51 -13.32 9.27
CA GLN A 336 6.24 -13.24 8.53
C GLN A 336 5.07 -13.92 9.26
N SER A 337 5.35 -14.65 10.35
CA SER A 337 4.32 -15.39 11.08
C SER A 337 3.63 -14.51 12.13
N VAL A 338 2.31 -14.35 12.01
CA VAL A 338 1.47 -13.72 13.03
C VAL A 338 1.40 -14.57 14.30
N GLY A 339 1.34 -15.90 14.16
CA GLY A 339 1.30 -16.83 15.28
C GLY A 339 2.59 -16.81 16.11
N GLU A 340 3.75 -16.70 15.45
CA GLU A 340 5.03 -16.58 16.14
C GLU A 340 5.12 -15.25 16.90
N LEU A 341 4.70 -14.14 16.27
CA LEU A 341 4.62 -12.84 16.94
C LEU A 341 3.72 -12.90 18.18
N ALA A 342 2.53 -13.50 18.09
CA ALA A 342 1.63 -13.65 19.23
C ALA A 342 2.33 -14.40 20.37
N ARG A 343 3.00 -15.52 20.06
CA ARG A 343 3.74 -16.34 21.02
C ARG A 343 4.88 -15.60 21.71
N THR A 344 5.62 -14.74 20.99
CA THR A 344 6.73 -13.96 21.56
C THR A 344 6.31 -12.63 22.20
N SER A 345 5.13 -12.09 21.90
CA SER A 345 4.78 -10.70 22.21
C SER A 345 3.65 -10.50 23.23
N PHE A 346 3.07 -11.59 23.79
CA PHE A 346 2.04 -11.50 24.84
C PHE A 346 2.50 -10.77 26.12
N GLY A 347 3.80 -10.64 26.36
CA GLY A 347 4.34 -9.84 27.48
C GLY A 347 4.32 -8.32 27.29
N LEU A 348 4.16 -7.82 26.06
CA LEU A 348 4.28 -6.37 25.72
C LEU A 348 2.97 -5.74 25.22
N LEU A 349 1.87 -6.50 25.27
CA LEU A 349 0.60 -6.23 24.58
C LEU A 349 -0.32 -5.20 25.27
N ALA A 350 0.06 -4.63 26.42
CA ALA A 350 -0.83 -3.78 27.23
C ALA A 350 -0.89 -2.28 26.84
N ARG A 351 -0.19 -1.81 25.79
CA ARG A 351 -0.06 -0.35 25.54
C ARG A 351 -0.13 0.09 24.07
N LYS A 352 -1.37 0.17 23.57
CA LYS A 352 -1.94 1.22 22.68
C LYS A 352 -1.44 1.44 21.22
N VAL A 353 -2.29 0.97 20.30
CA VAL A 353 -2.82 1.42 18.98
C VAL A 353 -2.46 2.85 18.45
N VAL A 354 -1.76 3.00 17.30
CA VAL A 354 -2.10 3.27 15.83
C VAL A 354 -2.15 4.75 15.40
N GLU A 355 -1.46 5.10 14.27
CA GLU A 355 -1.88 5.96 13.11
C GLU A 355 -0.66 6.44 12.27
N ARG A 356 -0.79 7.11 11.11
CA ARG A 356 -1.13 6.74 9.71
C ARG A 356 -0.41 7.76 8.78
N SER A 357 -0.27 7.48 7.48
CA SER A 357 0.34 8.33 6.43
C SER A 357 -0.68 8.77 5.33
N ALA A 358 -0.28 9.68 4.42
CA ALA A 358 -1.09 10.20 3.29
C ALA A 358 -0.24 10.63 2.05
N GLU A 359 -0.76 10.48 0.81
CA GLU A 359 -0.83 11.48 -0.32
C GLU A 359 -1.10 10.86 -1.73
N THR A 360 -1.94 11.51 -2.57
CA THR A 360 -1.96 11.68 -4.08
C THR A 360 -3.37 11.80 -4.73
N GLY A 361 -3.53 12.56 -5.84
CA GLY A 361 -4.73 12.53 -6.72
C GLY A 361 -4.94 13.65 -7.77
N GLU A 362 -4.51 13.48 -9.05
CA GLU A 362 -4.43 14.54 -10.10
C GLU A 362 -5.49 14.62 -11.24
N HIS A 363 -6.41 13.67 -11.41
CA HIS A 363 -7.09 13.49 -12.73
C HIS A 363 -8.52 14.08 -12.95
N TYR A 364 -8.96 15.16 -12.30
CA TYR A 364 -10.38 15.62 -12.39
C TYR A 364 -10.66 17.09 -12.77
N ILE A 365 -9.71 17.85 -13.34
CA ILE A 365 -9.88 19.32 -13.54
C ILE A 365 -10.14 19.66 -15.02
N ALA A 366 -11.24 20.37 -15.33
CA ALA A 366 -11.58 20.85 -16.68
C ALA A 366 -11.01 22.25 -16.97
N ARG A 367 -10.08 22.33 -17.91
CA ARG A 367 -9.30 23.51 -18.26
C ARG A 367 -9.88 24.28 -19.46
N ASN A 368 -10.53 23.61 -20.41
CA ASN A 368 -11.05 24.23 -21.66
C ASN A 368 -12.56 24.03 -21.89
N ARG A 369 -13.13 24.71 -22.91
CA ARG A 369 -14.57 24.69 -23.23
C ARG A 369 -15.08 23.30 -23.61
N SER A 370 -14.30 22.53 -24.37
CA SER A 370 -14.66 21.15 -24.77
C SER A 370 -14.72 20.22 -23.55
N GLU A 371 -13.77 20.32 -22.63
CA GLU A 371 -13.77 19.57 -21.37
C GLU A 371 -14.96 19.95 -20.49
N TYR A 372 -15.36 21.22 -20.46
CA TYR A 372 -16.55 21.68 -19.74
C TYR A 372 -17.85 21.03 -20.27
N PHE A 373 -18.04 20.98 -21.59
CA PHE A 373 -19.21 20.32 -22.18
C PHE A 373 -19.21 18.80 -21.97
N SER A 374 -18.03 18.17 -22.06
CA SER A 374 -17.88 16.75 -21.74
C SER A 374 -18.28 16.48 -20.28
N MET A 375 -17.80 17.32 -19.36
CA MET A 375 -18.14 17.27 -17.95
C MET A 375 -19.65 17.43 -17.71
N LEU A 376 -20.29 18.39 -18.39
CA LEU A 376 -21.74 18.59 -18.30
C LEU A 376 -22.53 17.37 -18.77
N LYS A 377 -22.12 16.75 -19.89
CA LYS A 377 -22.75 15.52 -20.40
C LYS A 377 -22.63 14.35 -19.42
N MET A 378 -21.44 14.16 -18.84
CA MET A 378 -21.22 13.15 -17.79
C MET A 378 -22.05 13.44 -16.53
N ALA A 379 -22.21 14.71 -16.18
CA ALA A 379 -23.04 15.15 -15.05
C ALA A 379 -24.54 14.92 -15.29
N CYS A 380 -25.04 15.10 -16.51
CA CYS A 380 -26.43 14.77 -16.83
C CYS A 380 -26.73 13.27 -16.57
N GLY A 381 -25.81 12.37 -16.94
CA GLY A 381 -25.94 10.94 -16.63
C GLY A 381 -25.99 10.67 -15.12
N GLY A 382 -25.16 11.36 -14.33
CA GLY A 382 -25.20 11.27 -12.86
C GLY A 382 -26.53 11.76 -12.27
N GLY A 383 -27.10 12.83 -12.85
CA GLY A 383 -28.42 13.32 -12.45
C GLY A 383 -29.52 12.29 -12.70
N LEU A 384 -29.56 11.68 -13.89
CA LEU A 384 -30.56 10.67 -14.23
C LEU A 384 -30.51 9.46 -13.28
N VAL A 385 -29.31 8.97 -12.97
CA VAL A 385 -29.14 7.87 -12.01
C VAL A 385 -29.62 8.26 -10.60
N THR A 386 -29.42 9.52 -10.21
CA THR A 386 -29.83 10.00 -8.88
C THR A 386 -31.35 10.01 -8.69
N VAL A 387 -32.15 10.10 -9.76
CA VAL A 387 -33.62 10.00 -9.70
C VAL A 387 -34.04 8.67 -9.05
N VAL A 388 -33.44 7.57 -9.50
CA VAL A 388 -33.69 6.22 -8.94
C VAL A 388 -33.32 6.18 -7.46
N THR A 389 -32.17 6.75 -7.10
CA THR A 389 -31.66 6.80 -5.73
C THR A 389 -32.60 7.57 -4.79
N VAL A 390 -33.22 8.66 -5.25
CA VAL A 390 -34.20 9.45 -4.49
C VAL A 390 -35.45 8.62 -4.17
N TYR A 391 -36.01 7.90 -5.15
CA TYR A 391 -37.19 7.08 -4.92
C TYR A 391 -36.90 5.85 -4.04
N ILE A 392 -35.75 5.19 -4.24
CA ILE A 392 -35.31 4.11 -3.35
C ILE A 392 -35.17 4.62 -1.91
N LYS A 393 -34.62 5.84 -1.71
CA LYS A 393 -34.54 6.47 -0.39
C LYS A 393 -35.94 6.67 0.23
N PHE A 394 -36.91 7.17 -0.53
CA PHE A 394 -38.28 7.32 -0.02
C PHE A 394 -38.92 5.98 0.34
N MET A 395 -38.70 4.93 -0.46
CA MET A 395 -39.19 3.57 -0.15
C MET A 395 -38.56 3.01 1.12
N ILE A 396 -37.25 3.17 1.30
CA ILE A 396 -36.54 2.74 2.52
C ILE A 396 -37.09 3.48 3.75
N ALA A 397 -37.22 4.81 3.67
CA ALA A 397 -37.72 5.63 4.77
C ALA A 397 -39.22 5.36 5.08
N GLY A 398 -40.02 5.00 4.07
CA GLY A 398 -41.43 4.64 4.24
C GLY A 398 -41.65 3.24 4.79
N ALA A 399 -40.64 2.36 4.76
CA ALA A 399 -40.73 1.00 5.29
C ALA A 399 -40.57 0.92 6.83
N HIS A 400 -40.21 2.03 7.49
CA HIS A 400 -40.09 2.14 8.96
C HIS A 400 -39.19 1.07 9.61
N PHE A 401 -38.05 0.75 8.98
CA PHE A 401 -37.06 -0.14 9.57
C PHE A 401 -36.41 0.47 10.83
N PRO A 402 -35.81 -0.36 11.71
CA PRO A 402 -34.97 0.15 12.78
C PRO A 402 -33.84 1.04 12.24
N THR A 403 -33.50 2.12 12.95
CA THR A 403 -32.60 3.20 12.50
C THR A 403 -31.27 2.70 11.89
N VAL A 404 -30.65 1.67 12.49
CA VAL A 404 -29.39 1.10 11.99
C VAL A 404 -29.58 0.36 10.66
N VAL A 405 -30.69 -0.37 10.51
CA VAL A 405 -31.03 -1.09 9.27
C VAL A 405 -31.38 -0.10 8.17
N GLU A 406 -32.16 0.95 8.49
CA GLU A 406 -32.45 2.04 7.57
C GLU A 406 -31.17 2.72 7.08
N GLY A 407 -30.27 3.07 8.01
CA GLY A 407 -28.97 3.67 7.70
C GLY A 407 -28.09 2.77 6.82
N PHE A 408 -28.08 1.45 7.07
CA PHE A 408 -27.37 0.49 6.23
C PHE A 408 -27.95 0.41 4.81
N LEU A 409 -29.27 0.29 4.67
CA LEU A 409 -29.94 0.23 3.37
C LEU A 409 -29.78 1.53 2.58
N ALA A 410 -29.91 2.68 3.25
CA ALA A 410 -29.64 3.99 2.65
C ALA A 410 -28.17 4.08 2.20
N GLY A 411 -27.24 3.63 3.05
CA GLY A 411 -25.82 3.61 2.73
C GLY A 411 -25.48 2.71 1.53
N ALA A 412 -26.09 1.53 1.45
CA ALA A 412 -25.98 0.63 0.32
C ALA A 412 -26.55 1.24 -0.97
N ASN A 413 -27.74 1.86 -0.90
CA ASN A 413 -28.35 2.59 -2.04
C ASN A 413 -27.40 3.67 -2.58
N TYR A 414 -26.82 4.50 -1.70
CA TYR A 414 -25.84 5.51 -2.10
C TYR A 414 -24.56 4.90 -2.68
N ALA A 415 -24.00 3.87 -2.04
CA ALA A 415 -22.78 3.22 -2.51
C ALA A 415 -22.94 2.58 -3.89
N LEU A 416 -24.04 1.84 -4.10
CA LEU A 416 -24.40 1.24 -5.40
C LEU A 416 -24.56 2.30 -6.48
N CYS A 417 -25.29 3.38 -6.18
CA CYS A 417 -25.45 4.52 -7.07
C CYS A 417 -24.10 5.14 -7.46
N PHE A 418 -23.22 5.41 -6.49
CA PHE A 418 -21.92 6.04 -6.75
C PHE A 418 -20.96 5.12 -7.52
N LEU A 419 -20.98 3.81 -7.25
CA LEU A 419 -20.21 2.83 -8.01
C LEU A 419 -20.72 2.71 -9.43
N PHE A 420 -22.04 2.70 -9.63
CA PHE A 420 -22.65 2.67 -10.96
C PHE A 420 -22.24 3.91 -11.77
N MET A 421 -22.35 5.11 -11.19
CA MET A 421 -21.89 6.33 -11.84
C MET A 421 -20.41 6.27 -12.22
N HIS A 422 -19.56 5.79 -11.32
CA HIS A 422 -18.13 5.63 -11.57
C HIS A 422 -17.84 4.72 -12.77
N PHE A 423 -18.48 3.55 -12.86
CA PHE A 423 -18.26 2.62 -13.97
C PHE A 423 -18.91 3.05 -15.29
N CYS A 424 -19.95 3.88 -15.24
CA CYS A 424 -20.55 4.50 -16.42
C CYS A 424 -19.84 5.81 -16.84
N HIS A 425 -18.78 6.21 -16.15
CA HIS A 425 -18.10 7.51 -16.35
C HIS A 425 -19.04 8.71 -16.20
N PHE A 426 -20.08 8.58 -15.38
CA PHE A 426 -20.94 9.68 -14.99
C PHE A 426 -20.35 10.42 -13.80
N THR A 427 -20.66 11.71 -13.71
CA THR A 427 -20.12 12.55 -12.63
C THR A 427 -21.21 12.99 -11.67
N LEU A 428 -20.99 12.74 -10.38
CA LEU A 428 -21.74 13.38 -9.32
C LEU A 428 -21.00 14.62 -8.84
N ALA A 429 -21.73 15.72 -8.76
CA ALA A 429 -21.31 16.95 -8.14
C ALA A 429 -20.81 16.74 -6.71
N THR A 430 -19.89 17.60 -6.28
CA THR A 430 -19.40 17.73 -4.89
C THR A 430 -18.46 16.63 -4.38
N LYS A 431 -18.27 15.54 -5.14
CA LYS A 431 -17.25 14.51 -4.81
C LYS A 431 -15.84 14.89 -5.28
N GLN A 432 -15.74 15.63 -6.36
CA GLN A 432 -14.47 15.96 -7.02
C GLN A 432 -13.51 16.88 -6.23
N PRO A 433 -13.93 17.90 -5.43
CA PRO A 433 -13.00 18.83 -4.77
C PRO A 433 -12.09 18.11 -3.78
N ALA A 434 -12.68 17.13 -3.09
CA ALA A 434 -12.00 16.29 -2.12
C ALA A 434 -10.87 15.48 -2.78
N MET A 435 -11.05 15.07 -4.04
CA MET A 435 -10.11 14.25 -4.80
C MET A 435 -9.02 15.04 -5.53
N THR A 436 -9.20 16.35 -5.72
CA THR A 436 -8.30 17.22 -6.52
C THR A 436 -7.52 18.23 -5.71
N ALA A 437 -7.96 18.55 -4.50
CA ALA A 437 -7.22 19.43 -3.62
C ALA A 437 -5.80 18.91 -3.27
N PRO A 438 -5.55 17.60 -3.07
CA PRO A 438 -4.18 17.08 -2.92
C PRO A 438 -3.30 17.26 -4.17
N ALA A 439 -3.87 17.21 -5.37
CA ALA A 439 -3.14 17.49 -6.61
C ALA A 439 -2.79 18.95 -6.82
N ILE A 440 -3.74 19.82 -6.49
CA ILE A 440 -3.50 21.26 -6.48
C ILE A 440 -2.38 21.57 -5.46
N ALA A 441 -2.25 20.78 -4.39
CA ALA A 441 -1.16 20.90 -3.44
C ALA A 441 0.23 20.54 -4.01
N GLY A 442 0.30 19.63 -4.99
CA GLY A 442 1.54 19.30 -5.69
C GLY A 442 2.10 20.49 -6.49
N LYS A 443 1.23 21.44 -6.86
CA LYS A 443 1.59 22.66 -7.59
C LYS A 443 1.92 23.84 -6.69
N LEU A 444 2.06 23.62 -5.37
CA LEU A 444 2.47 24.65 -4.41
C LEU A 444 3.97 24.96 -4.49
N ASP A 445 4.78 24.16 -5.19
CA ASP A 445 6.24 24.27 -5.19
C ASP A 445 6.77 25.51 -5.91
N ASP A 446 6.04 26.04 -6.90
CA ASP A 446 6.46 27.23 -7.68
C ASP A 446 5.75 28.53 -7.25
N VAL A 447 5.02 28.51 -6.13
CA VAL A 447 4.13 29.60 -5.71
C VAL A 447 4.89 30.85 -5.22
N ASP A 448 6.19 30.71 -4.97
CA ASP A 448 7.10 31.83 -4.68
C ASP A 448 7.33 32.74 -5.91
N THR A 449 6.99 32.28 -7.11
CA THR A 449 7.06 33.07 -8.34
C THR A 449 5.69 33.67 -8.72
N PRO A 450 5.62 34.88 -9.30
CA PRO A 450 4.36 35.45 -9.78
C PRO A 450 3.63 34.55 -10.79
N GLY A 451 4.37 33.89 -11.69
CA GLY A 451 3.82 32.97 -12.68
C GLY A 451 3.26 31.68 -12.07
N GLY A 452 3.94 31.09 -11.08
CA GLY A 452 3.46 29.91 -10.36
C GLY A 452 2.22 30.21 -9.51
N MET A 453 2.16 31.37 -8.86
CA MET A 453 0.97 31.83 -8.15
C MET A 453 -0.24 31.96 -9.07
N ASP A 454 -0.08 32.58 -10.25
CA ASP A 454 -1.16 32.74 -11.22
C ASP A 454 -1.64 31.40 -11.79
N ALA A 455 -0.70 30.48 -12.08
CA ALA A 455 -1.03 29.12 -12.51
C ALA A 455 -1.80 28.33 -11.42
N PHE A 456 -1.37 28.45 -10.16
CA PHE A 456 -2.03 27.82 -9.02
C PHE A 456 -3.46 28.35 -8.82
N VAL A 457 -3.64 29.68 -8.82
CA VAL A 457 -4.96 30.31 -8.72
C VAL A 457 -5.85 29.90 -9.90
N GLY A 458 -5.29 29.81 -11.11
CA GLY A 458 -5.97 29.31 -12.29
C GLY A 458 -6.51 27.89 -12.12
N GLU A 459 -5.73 26.99 -11.52
CA GLU A 459 -6.16 25.61 -11.24
C GLU A 459 -7.26 25.53 -10.18
N VAL A 460 -7.18 26.34 -9.11
CA VAL A 460 -8.25 26.45 -8.10
C VAL A 460 -9.56 26.92 -8.75
N ILE A 461 -9.49 27.94 -9.61
CA ILE A 461 -10.66 28.45 -10.34
C ILE A 461 -11.22 27.39 -11.30
N ALA A 462 -10.35 26.71 -12.06
CA ALA A 462 -10.75 25.64 -12.96
C ALA A 462 -11.45 24.50 -12.22
N LEU A 463 -10.97 24.16 -11.01
CA LEU A 463 -11.61 23.16 -10.16
C LEU A 463 -13.01 23.60 -9.73
N VAL A 464 -13.16 24.81 -9.18
CA VAL A 464 -14.47 25.34 -8.74
C VAL A 464 -15.45 25.38 -9.91
N ARG A 465 -14.99 25.79 -11.09
CA ARG A 465 -15.78 25.79 -12.32
C ARG A 465 -16.23 24.40 -12.76
N THR A 466 -15.35 23.42 -12.63
CA THR A 466 -15.69 22.01 -12.88
C THR A 466 -16.78 21.52 -11.93
N GLN A 467 -16.75 21.94 -10.65
CA GLN A 467 -17.80 21.62 -9.68
C GLN A 467 -19.13 22.26 -10.02
N ALA A 468 -19.12 23.54 -10.41
CA ALA A 468 -20.33 24.24 -10.81
C ALA A 468 -21.01 23.52 -11.99
N ALA A 469 -20.24 23.17 -13.03
CA ALA A 469 -20.73 22.41 -14.18
C ALA A 469 -21.38 21.07 -13.76
N ALA A 470 -20.73 20.35 -12.84
CA ALA A 470 -21.23 19.09 -12.30
C ALA A 470 -22.59 19.27 -11.59
N ILE A 471 -22.68 20.28 -10.71
CA ILE A 471 -23.91 20.59 -9.95
C ILE A 471 -25.03 20.91 -10.92
N PHE A 472 -24.81 21.84 -11.85
CA PHE A 472 -25.84 22.23 -12.81
C PHE A 472 -26.30 21.06 -13.68
N GLY A 473 -25.36 20.25 -14.20
CA GLY A 473 -25.70 19.07 -15.00
C GLY A 473 -26.52 18.04 -14.24
N ASN A 474 -26.18 17.77 -12.97
CA ASN A 474 -26.99 16.87 -12.14
C ASN A 474 -28.40 17.44 -11.89
N LEU A 475 -28.48 18.71 -11.48
CA LEU A 475 -29.74 19.37 -11.12
C LEU A 475 -30.69 19.50 -12.32
N ALA A 476 -30.15 19.83 -13.49
CA ALA A 476 -30.90 19.95 -14.74
C ALA A 476 -31.59 18.66 -15.16
N MET A 477 -31.07 17.49 -14.74
CA MET A 477 -31.69 16.20 -15.01
C MET A 477 -32.55 15.71 -13.84
N VAL A 478 -32.06 15.80 -12.60
CA VAL A 478 -32.79 15.29 -11.43
C VAL A 478 -34.13 15.97 -11.25
N PHE A 479 -34.18 17.30 -11.34
CA PHE A 479 -35.40 18.04 -11.06
C PHE A 479 -36.56 17.66 -12.00
N PRO A 480 -36.42 17.77 -13.35
CA PRO A 480 -37.53 17.45 -14.24
C PRO A 480 -37.88 15.96 -14.23
N PHE A 481 -36.91 15.05 -14.07
CA PHE A 481 -37.19 13.61 -14.10
C PHE A 481 -37.84 13.10 -12.81
N CYS A 482 -37.49 13.63 -11.63
CA CYS A 482 -38.27 13.35 -10.41
C CYS A 482 -39.70 13.87 -10.55
N LEU A 483 -39.89 15.09 -11.09
CA LEU A 483 -41.24 15.61 -11.31
C LEU A 483 -42.03 14.72 -12.30
N LEU A 484 -41.40 14.29 -13.40
CA LEU A 484 -41.99 13.42 -14.40
C LEU A 484 -42.37 12.05 -13.83
N VAL A 485 -41.50 11.43 -13.03
CA VAL A 485 -41.78 10.13 -12.40
C VAL A 485 -42.95 10.24 -11.43
N GLN A 486 -42.95 11.26 -10.56
CA GLN A 486 -44.07 11.49 -9.65
C GLN A 486 -45.39 11.72 -10.43
N TRP A 487 -45.37 12.55 -11.48
CA TRP A 487 -46.53 12.77 -12.32
C TRP A 487 -47.01 11.48 -13.00
N ALA A 488 -46.10 10.69 -13.56
CA ALA A 488 -46.41 9.43 -14.24
C ALA A 488 -47.02 8.40 -13.27
N VAL A 489 -46.49 8.29 -12.06
CA VAL A 489 -47.03 7.41 -11.01
C VAL A 489 -48.41 7.86 -10.58
N SER A 490 -48.61 9.16 -10.36
CA SER A 490 -49.92 9.72 -9.99
C SER A 490 -50.96 9.49 -11.10
N ALA A 491 -50.58 9.71 -12.36
CA ALA A 491 -51.47 9.49 -13.51
C ALA A 491 -51.80 8.01 -13.74
N ALA A 492 -50.84 7.10 -13.54
CA ALA A 492 -51.02 5.68 -13.83
C ALA A 492 -51.68 4.90 -12.67
N LEU A 493 -51.38 5.24 -11.43
CA LEU A 493 -51.81 4.48 -10.23
C LEU A 493 -52.81 5.24 -9.35
N GLY A 494 -53.10 6.51 -9.65
CA GLY A 494 -53.97 7.35 -8.82
C GLY A 494 -53.42 7.64 -7.41
N ALA A 495 -52.12 7.37 -7.18
CA ALA A 495 -51.47 7.48 -5.88
C ALA A 495 -50.22 8.36 -5.96
N ASN A 496 -49.90 9.04 -4.86
CA ASN A 496 -48.68 9.84 -4.75
C ASN A 496 -47.50 8.98 -4.28
N THR A 497 -46.28 9.25 -4.76
CA THR A 497 -45.08 8.49 -4.34
C THR A 497 -44.73 8.71 -2.87
N ILE A 498 -45.13 9.85 -2.30
CA ILE A 498 -45.04 10.17 -0.87
C ILE A 498 -46.34 10.86 -0.44
N SER A 499 -46.66 10.81 0.85
CA SER A 499 -47.86 11.50 1.36
C SER A 499 -47.72 13.03 1.25
N PRO A 500 -48.84 13.79 1.11
CA PRO A 500 -48.81 15.25 1.10
C PRO A 500 -48.17 15.85 2.37
N GLU A 501 -48.41 15.24 3.53
CA GLU A 501 -47.81 15.67 4.81
C GLU A 501 -46.29 15.49 4.77
N LYS A 502 -45.81 14.36 4.24
CA LYS A 502 -44.38 14.12 4.06
C LYS A 502 -43.77 15.10 3.05
N ALA A 503 -44.50 15.48 2.01
CA ALA A 503 -44.05 16.47 1.03
C ALA A 503 -43.85 17.86 1.67
N HIS A 504 -44.81 18.34 2.48
CA HIS A 504 -44.66 19.57 3.27
C HIS A 504 -43.51 19.47 4.29
N ALA A 505 -43.44 18.38 5.05
CA ALA A 505 -42.34 18.16 6.02
C ALA A 505 -40.96 18.18 5.34
N THR A 506 -40.86 17.62 4.13
CA THR A 506 -39.61 17.62 3.34
C THR A 506 -39.19 19.04 2.96
N LEU A 507 -40.12 19.88 2.47
CA LEU A 507 -39.81 21.28 2.14
C LEU A 507 -39.35 22.08 3.37
N ASN A 508 -40.09 21.95 4.48
CA ASN A 508 -39.74 22.62 5.74
C ASN A 508 -38.37 22.18 6.27
N SER A 509 -38.04 20.88 6.14
CA SER A 509 -36.75 20.33 6.58
C SER A 509 -35.54 20.85 5.82
N PHE A 510 -35.75 21.45 4.64
CA PHE A 510 -34.71 22.02 3.77
C PHE A 510 -34.62 23.55 3.86
N SER A 511 -35.41 24.20 4.71
CA SER A 511 -35.34 25.65 4.88
C SER A 511 -33.92 26.12 5.22
N ILE A 512 -33.46 27.17 4.54
CA ILE A 512 -32.18 27.82 4.81
C ILE A 512 -32.09 28.41 6.23
N LEU A 513 -33.22 28.80 6.82
CA LEU A 513 -33.28 29.39 8.17
C LEU A 513 -33.19 28.32 9.28
N GLY A 514 -33.29 27.04 8.92
CA GLY A 514 -33.18 25.93 9.86
C GLY A 514 -31.75 25.42 10.03
N VAL A 515 -31.62 24.18 10.53
CA VAL A 515 -30.34 23.48 10.71
C VAL A 515 -29.69 23.00 9.40
N THR A 516 -30.36 23.20 8.27
CA THR A 516 -29.94 22.74 6.94
C THR A 516 -28.51 23.15 6.57
N PRO A 517 -28.08 24.43 6.72
CA PRO A 517 -26.72 24.84 6.38
C PRO A 517 -25.67 24.10 7.22
N PHE A 518 -25.93 23.92 8.52
CA PHE A 518 -25.03 23.22 9.42
C PHE A 518 -24.85 21.75 9.01
N PHE A 519 -25.96 21.04 8.73
CA PHE A 519 -25.91 19.67 8.23
C PHE A 519 -25.27 19.55 6.85
N ALA A 520 -25.43 20.55 5.98
CA ALA A 520 -24.76 20.59 4.69
C ALA A 520 -23.24 20.76 4.83
N ALA A 521 -22.78 21.58 5.77
CA ALA A 521 -21.37 21.72 6.09
C ALA A 521 -20.79 20.39 6.61
N LEU A 522 -21.49 19.71 7.52
CA LEU A 522 -21.07 18.39 8.02
C LEU A 522 -21.07 17.32 6.91
N THR A 523 -22.01 17.39 5.97
CA THR A 523 -21.97 16.57 4.74
C THR A 523 -20.71 16.85 3.91
N GLY A 524 -20.26 18.11 3.83
CA GLY A 524 -18.97 18.49 3.25
C GLY A 524 -17.76 17.86 3.94
N VAL A 525 -17.80 17.70 5.28
CA VAL A 525 -16.78 16.96 6.04
C VAL A 525 -16.77 15.49 5.63
N LEU A 526 -17.93 14.85 5.49
CA LEU A 526 -18.02 13.45 5.03
C LEU A 526 -17.45 13.27 3.61
N LEU A 527 -17.70 14.22 2.71
CA LEU A 527 -17.11 14.24 1.36
C LEU A 527 -15.58 14.34 1.42
N TRP A 528 -15.04 15.20 2.30
CA TRP A 528 -13.60 15.28 2.54
C TRP A 528 -13.01 13.98 3.13
N CYS A 529 -13.64 13.40 4.15
CA CYS A 529 -13.21 12.12 4.73
C CYS A 529 -13.15 10.99 3.69
N SER A 530 -14.11 10.93 2.77
CA SER A 530 -14.10 9.95 1.67
C SER A 530 -12.87 10.09 0.77
N SER A 531 -12.42 11.31 0.45
CA SER A 531 -11.22 11.47 -0.37
C SER A 531 -9.94 11.11 0.36
N LEU A 532 -9.86 11.31 1.68
CA LEU A 532 -8.75 10.81 2.48
C LEU A 532 -8.65 9.29 2.39
N ILE A 533 -9.79 8.59 2.46
CA ILE A 533 -9.84 7.13 2.31
C ILE A 533 -9.37 6.73 0.91
N SER A 534 -9.85 7.43 -0.13
CA SER A 534 -9.44 7.17 -1.51
C SER A 534 -7.93 7.39 -1.71
N GLY A 535 -7.38 8.50 -1.23
CA GLY A 535 -5.94 8.81 -1.36
C GLY A 535 -5.06 7.85 -0.57
N TRP A 536 -5.53 7.43 0.62
CA TRP A 536 -4.86 6.35 1.35
C TRP A 536 -4.86 5.03 0.60
N ALA A 537 -5.98 4.66 -0.02
CA ALA A 537 -6.11 3.40 -0.75
C ALA A 537 -5.17 3.35 -1.97
N ASP A 538 -5.03 4.47 -2.68
CA ASP A 538 -4.14 4.60 -3.83
C ASP A 538 -2.68 4.45 -3.40
N ASN A 539 -2.26 5.24 -2.38
CA ASN A 539 -0.92 5.16 -1.82
C ASN A 539 -0.61 3.77 -1.27
N TRP A 540 -1.55 3.15 -0.57
CA TRP A 540 -1.38 1.80 -0.03
C TRP A 540 -1.22 0.77 -1.16
N PHE A 541 -1.95 0.90 -2.27
CA PHE A 541 -1.81 0.02 -3.43
C PHE A 541 -0.44 0.18 -4.11
N ALA A 542 0.05 1.41 -4.23
CA ALA A 542 1.36 1.72 -4.80
C ALA A 542 2.53 1.30 -3.90
N LEU A 543 2.50 1.67 -2.61
CA LEU A 543 3.55 1.40 -1.62
C LEU A 543 3.89 -0.10 -1.51
N HIS A 544 2.85 -0.94 -1.50
CA HIS A 544 3.01 -2.40 -1.40
C HIS A 544 3.19 -3.07 -2.76
N GLY A 545 3.23 -2.31 -3.86
CA GLY A 545 3.36 -2.86 -5.20
C GLY A 545 2.24 -3.87 -5.53
N ILE A 546 1.00 -3.64 -5.07
CA ILE A 546 -0.10 -4.60 -5.22
C ILE A 546 -0.36 -4.92 -6.70
N GLY A 547 -0.12 -3.96 -7.60
CA GLY A 547 -0.16 -4.17 -9.04
C GLY A 547 0.77 -5.32 -9.48
N ASP A 548 2.02 -5.29 -9.06
CA ASP A 548 2.99 -6.35 -9.35
C ASP A 548 2.59 -7.67 -8.67
N VAL A 549 2.13 -7.61 -7.42
CA VAL A 549 1.66 -8.79 -6.70
C VAL A 549 0.53 -9.48 -7.46
N LEU A 550 -0.46 -8.74 -7.95
CA LEU A 550 -1.58 -9.28 -8.75
C LEU A 550 -1.11 -9.77 -10.12
N ALA A 551 -0.25 -9.01 -10.79
CA ALA A 551 0.25 -9.33 -12.13
C ALA A 551 1.12 -10.60 -12.12
N TYR A 552 1.90 -10.83 -11.07
CA TYR A 552 2.80 -11.99 -10.93
C TYR A 552 2.25 -13.12 -10.07
N ASN A 553 1.06 -12.96 -9.47
CA ASN A 553 0.46 -14.01 -8.65
C ASN A 553 0.26 -15.31 -9.44
N ARG A 554 0.87 -16.40 -8.94
CA ARG A 554 0.81 -17.74 -9.56
C ARG A 554 -0.61 -18.21 -9.84
N ARG A 555 -1.54 -18.05 -8.88
CA ARG A 555 -2.92 -18.51 -9.05
C ARG A 555 -3.70 -17.65 -10.04
N LEU A 556 -3.51 -16.34 -10.02
CA LEU A 556 -4.16 -15.46 -10.99
C LEU A 556 -3.66 -15.73 -12.41
N ARG A 557 -2.35 -15.95 -12.61
CA ARG A 557 -1.79 -16.35 -13.90
C ARG A 557 -2.28 -17.70 -14.38
N PHE A 558 -2.47 -18.66 -13.47
CA PHE A 558 -3.05 -19.97 -13.83
C PHE A 558 -4.51 -19.85 -14.27
N VAL A 559 -5.30 -19.01 -13.61
CA VAL A 559 -6.74 -18.86 -13.87
C VAL A 559 -7.02 -17.99 -15.11
N PHE A 560 -6.35 -16.84 -15.21
CA PHE A 560 -6.61 -15.80 -16.22
C PHE A 560 -5.53 -15.71 -17.32
N GLY A 561 -4.42 -16.44 -17.19
CA GLY A 561 -3.24 -16.28 -18.06
C GLY A 561 -2.39 -15.07 -17.68
N ARG A 562 -1.19 -14.96 -18.28
CA ARG A 562 -0.26 -13.84 -18.03
C ARG A 562 -0.88 -12.48 -18.38
N GLN A 563 -1.48 -12.37 -19.56
CA GLN A 563 -2.15 -11.14 -20.01
C GLN A 563 -3.40 -10.82 -19.18
N GLY A 564 -4.16 -11.83 -18.75
CA GLY A 564 -5.35 -11.62 -17.92
C GLY A 564 -5.01 -11.12 -16.51
N ALA A 565 -3.97 -11.69 -15.88
CA ALA A 565 -3.47 -11.21 -14.60
C ALA A 565 -2.94 -9.76 -14.69
N ALA A 566 -2.22 -9.42 -15.76
CA ALA A 566 -1.77 -8.04 -16.01
C ALA A 566 -2.94 -7.06 -16.20
N ARG A 567 -3.96 -7.43 -16.99
CA ARG A 567 -5.17 -6.58 -17.16
C ARG A 567 -5.93 -6.39 -15.86
N LEU A 568 -6.01 -7.42 -15.02
CA LEU A 568 -6.63 -7.33 -13.69
C LEU A 568 -5.83 -6.39 -12.78
N ALA A 569 -4.50 -6.52 -12.75
CA ALA A 569 -3.63 -5.61 -12.00
C ALA A 569 -3.81 -4.16 -12.46
N ASP A 570 -3.84 -3.91 -13.77
CA ASP A 570 -4.06 -2.59 -14.37
C ASP A 570 -5.45 -2.02 -14.08
N TRP A 571 -6.46 -2.88 -14.03
CA TRP A 571 -7.81 -2.48 -13.65
C TRP A 571 -7.87 -2.11 -12.17
N CYS A 572 -7.30 -2.93 -11.28
CA CYS A 572 -7.23 -2.64 -9.85
C CYS A 572 -6.47 -1.33 -9.59
N ARG A 573 -5.31 -1.14 -10.23
CA ARG A 573 -4.52 0.09 -10.13
C ARG A 573 -5.31 1.34 -10.52
N ARG A 574 -6.16 1.26 -11.54
CA ARG A 574 -6.95 2.41 -12.02
C ARG A 574 -8.24 2.67 -11.24
N HIS A 575 -8.80 1.65 -10.57
CA HIS A 575 -10.15 1.74 -10.01
C HIS A 575 -10.24 1.54 -8.50
N ILE A 576 -9.24 0.96 -7.83
CA ILE A 576 -9.36 0.59 -6.40
C ILE A 576 -9.63 1.80 -5.50
N ALA A 577 -8.91 2.89 -5.71
CA ALA A 577 -9.06 4.12 -4.92
C ALA A 577 -10.44 4.77 -5.13
N PRO A 578 -10.88 5.06 -6.38
CA PRO A 578 -12.23 5.57 -6.63
C PRO A 578 -13.36 4.66 -6.14
N VAL A 579 -13.21 3.33 -6.26
CA VAL A 579 -14.19 2.34 -5.79
C VAL A 579 -14.31 2.40 -4.28
N LEU A 580 -13.18 2.35 -3.55
CA LEU A 580 -13.21 2.36 -2.10
C LEU A 580 -13.71 3.71 -1.55
N GLY A 581 -13.29 4.83 -2.16
CA GLY A 581 -13.80 6.16 -1.81
C GLY A 581 -15.32 6.29 -1.98
N ASN A 582 -15.87 5.80 -3.10
CA ASN A 582 -17.33 5.80 -3.37
C ASN A 582 -18.09 4.90 -2.40
N LEU A 583 -17.60 3.69 -2.19
CA LEU A 583 -18.21 2.72 -1.29
C LEU A 583 -18.30 3.27 0.13
N MET A 584 -17.19 3.82 0.64
CA MET A 584 -17.13 4.38 1.98
C MET A 584 -17.96 5.65 2.12
N LEU A 585 -17.98 6.54 1.10
CA LEU A 585 -18.87 7.70 1.09
C LEU A 585 -20.34 7.28 1.21
N GLY A 586 -20.77 6.33 0.36
CA GLY A 586 -22.15 5.85 0.37
C GLY A 586 -22.56 5.37 1.75
N PHE A 587 -21.76 4.50 2.35
CA PHE A 587 -22.02 4.01 3.70
C PHE A 587 -21.95 5.10 4.77
N MET A 588 -21.01 6.05 4.69
CA MET A 588 -20.95 7.16 5.64
C MET A 588 -22.20 8.04 5.57
N LEU A 589 -22.73 8.31 4.37
CA LEU A 589 -23.95 9.12 4.21
C LEU A 589 -25.21 8.43 4.76
N GLY A 590 -25.21 7.09 4.89
CA GLY A 590 -26.33 6.34 5.49
C GLY A 590 -26.14 6.02 6.97
N LEU A 591 -24.98 5.50 7.35
CA LEU A 591 -24.70 4.98 8.70
C LEU A 591 -24.33 6.07 9.70
N VAL A 592 -23.60 7.13 9.32
CA VAL A 592 -23.23 8.19 10.27
C VAL A 592 -24.48 8.88 10.85
N PRO A 593 -25.50 9.25 10.05
CA PRO A 593 -26.79 9.70 10.57
C PRO A 593 -27.43 8.73 11.56
N ALA A 594 -27.48 7.43 11.21
CA ALA A 594 -28.10 6.42 12.04
C ALA A 594 -27.39 6.26 13.40
N VAL A 595 -26.05 6.27 13.40
CA VAL A 595 -25.23 6.19 14.60
C VAL A 595 -25.38 7.44 15.46
N LEU A 596 -25.24 8.64 14.89
CA LEU A 596 -25.35 9.89 15.66
C LEU A 596 -26.76 10.07 16.25
N THR A 597 -27.79 9.76 15.47
CA THR A 597 -29.18 9.82 15.94
C THR A 597 -29.44 8.83 17.07
N ALA A 598 -28.82 7.63 17.03
CA ALA A 598 -28.89 6.67 18.13
C ALA A 598 -28.24 7.19 19.42
N PHE A 599 -27.25 8.08 19.34
CA PHE A 599 -26.66 8.80 20.47
C PHE A 599 -27.39 10.13 20.81
N ALA A 600 -28.64 10.28 20.35
CA ALA A 600 -29.46 11.48 20.55
C ALA A 600 -28.86 12.78 19.96
N LEU A 601 -27.96 12.67 18.99
CA LEU A 601 -27.47 13.80 18.19
C LEU A 601 -28.20 13.80 16.85
N PRO A 602 -29.24 14.63 16.66
CA PRO A 602 -29.98 14.65 15.41
C PRO A 602 -29.06 15.10 14.27
N PHE A 603 -28.80 14.21 13.32
CA PHE A 603 -28.00 14.51 12.13
C PHE A 603 -28.66 13.90 10.90
N GLU A 604 -28.92 14.74 9.90
CA GLU A 604 -29.40 14.30 8.60
C GLU A 604 -28.44 14.76 7.52
N VAL A 605 -28.13 13.87 6.57
CA VAL A 605 -27.33 14.26 5.40
C VAL A 605 -28.13 15.23 4.52
N ARG A 606 -27.51 16.37 4.22
CA ARG A 606 -28.04 17.42 3.34
C ARG A 606 -27.11 17.56 2.13
N HIS A 607 -27.48 16.87 1.06
CA HIS A 607 -26.73 16.86 -0.19
C HIS A 607 -27.54 17.50 -1.31
N VAL A 608 -26.95 18.46 -2.02
CA VAL A 608 -27.63 19.29 -3.04
C VAL A 608 -28.48 18.47 -4.02
N THR A 609 -27.89 17.47 -4.70
CA THR A 609 -28.58 16.70 -5.75
C THR A 609 -29.77 15.87 -5.24
N LEU A 610 -29.63 15.16 -4.11
CA LEU A 610 -30.71 14.35 -3.53
C LEU A 610 -31.85 15.23 -3.00
N SER A 611 -31.50 16.38 -2.41
CA SER A 611 -32.48 17.35 -1.92
C SER A 611 -33.25 18.00 -3.08
N THR A 612 -32.59 18.30 -4.21
CA THR A 612 -33.29 18.79 -5.42
C THR A 612 -34.35 17.81 -5.90
N GLY A 613 -34.03 16.52 -6.00
CA GLY A 613 -35.01 15.51 -6.43
C GLY A 613 -36.16 15.34 -5.44
N SER A 614 -35.88 15.52 -4.14
CA SER A 614 -36.90 15.51 -3.10
C SER A 614 -37.84 16.71 -3.21
N ILE A 615 -37.32 17.92 -3.48
CA ILE A 615 -38.15 19.11 -3.76
C ILE A 615 -39.01 18.89 -5.01
N ALA A 616 -38.43 18.39 -6.10
CA ALA A 616 -39.18 18.13 -7.33
C ALA A 616 -40.33 17.14 -7.12
N THR A 617 -40.08 16.08 -6.34
CA THR A 617 -41.11 15.12 -5.94
C THR A 617 -42.19 15.79 -5.10
N SER A 618 -41.82 16.61 -4.10
CA SER A 618 -42.78 17.36 -3.28
C SER A 618 -43.65 18.32 -4.12
N ILE A 619 -43.07 19.01 -5.10
CA ILE A 619 -43.83 19.87 -6.03
C ILE A 619 -44.84 19.04 -6.81
N GLY A 620 -44.43 17.87 -7.32
CA GLY A 620 -45.32 16.97 -8.06
C GLY A 620 -46.45 16.38 -7.22
N VAL A 621 -46.25 16.19 -5.91
CA VAL A 621 -47.29 15.72 -4.98
C VAL A 621 -48.27 16.82 -4.60
N LEU A 622 -47.77 18.02 -4.31
CA LEU A 622 -48.56 19.14 -3.79
C LEU A 622 -49.26 19.95 -4.90
N GLY A 623 -48.79 19.84 -6.14
CA GLY A 623 -49.34 20.54 -7.29
C GLY A 623 -48.96 22.03 -7.33
N SER A 624 -49.66 22.81 -8.15
CA SER A 624 -49.31 24.23 -8.41
C SER A 624 -49.52 25.16 -7.21
N SER A 625 -50.31 24.74 -6.22
CA SER A 625 -50.58 25.53 -5.01
C SER A 625 -49.33 25.83 -4.20
N VAL A 626 -48.35 24.91 -4.20
CA VAL A 626 -47.08 25.04 -3.46
C VAL A 626 -46.20 26.18 -3.95
N LEU A 627 -46.40 26.69 -5.17
CA LEU A 627 -45.63 27.83 -5.70
C LEU A 627 -45.86 29.12 -4.91
N ARG A 628 -47.00 29.20 -4.19
CA ARG A 628 -47.35 30.32 -3.31
C ARG A 628 -46.85 30.12 -1.88
N ASP A 629 -46.38 28.92 -1.54
CA ASP A 629 -45.89 28.57 -0.20
C ASP A 629 -44.46 29.12 -0.01
N PRO A 630 -44.21 30.00 0.99
CA PRO A 630 -42.87 30.47 1.33
C PRO A 630 -41.89 29.33 1.63
N ALA A 631 -42.36 28.19 2.15
CA ALA A 631 -41.52 27.04 2.47
C ALA A 631 -40.76 26.50 1.25
N LEU A 632 -41.38 26.55 0.06
CA LEU A 632 -40.74 26.11 -1.18
C LEU A 632 -39.52 26.97 -1.52
N TRP A 633 -39.65 28.29 -1.44
CA TRP A 633 -38.58 29.23 -1.78
C TRP A 633 -37.44 29.18 -0.75
N LEU A 634 -37.78 29.01 0.53
CA LEU A 634 -36.80 28.75 1.58
C LEU A 634 -36.07 27.42 1.38
N ALA A 635 -36.75 26.38 0.87
CA ALA A 635 -36.14 25.10 0.53
C ALA A 635 -35.20 25.22 -0.69
N PHE A 636 -35.57 25.98 -1.72
CA PHE A 636 -34.68 26.26 -2.86
C PHE A 636 -33.42 27.02 -2.43
N ALA A 637 -33.57 28.06 -1.61
CA ALA A 637 -32.43 28.78 -1.02
C ALA A 637 -31.57 27.84 -0.17
N GLY A 638 -32.20 26.95 0.60
CA GLY A 638 -31.51 25.93 1.38
C GLY A 638 -30.71 24.96 0.51
N VAL A 639 -31.27 24.46 -0.60
CA VAL A 639 -30.56 23.59 -1.55
C VAL A 639 -29.39 24.31 -2.21
N ALA A 640 -29.53 25.58 -2.57
CA ALA A 640 -28.41 26.39 -3.08
C ALA A 640 -27.28 26.48 -2.03
N ALA A 641 -27.64 26.74 -0.76
CA ALA A 641 -26.68 26.73 0.35
C ALA A 641 -26.05 25.34 0.56
N MET A 642 -26.81 24.25 0.40
CA MET A 642 -26.26 22.88 0.45
C MET A 642 -25.16 22.68 -0.57
N GLY A 643 -25.39 23.08 -1.83
CA GLY A 643 -24.40 22.94 -2.90
C GLY A 643 -23.10 23.71 -2.60
N LEU A 644 -23.24 24.95 -2.14
CA LEU A 644 -22.10 25.79 -1.75
C LEU A 644 -21.32 25.19 -0.57
N LEU A 645 -22.01 24.72 0.47
CA LEU A 645 -21.38 24.21 1.69
C LEU A 645 -20.79 22.81 1.50
N ASN A 646 -21.46 21.91 0.76
CA ASN A 646 -20.94 20.59 0.43
C ASN A 646 -19.57 20.70 -0.26
N VAL A 647 -19.46 21.57 -1.29
CA VAL A 647 -18.20 21.81 -2.03
C VAL A 647 -17.22 22.63 -1.20
N GLY A 648 -17.66 23.75 -0.65
CA GLY A 648 -16.82 24.74 0.00
C GLY A 648 -16.11 24.19 1.24
N VAL A 649 -16.84 23.47 2.12
CA VAL A 649 -16.25 22.87 3.33
C VAL A 649 -15.28 21.76 2.97
N SER A 650 -15.67 20.88 2.03
CA SER A 650 -14.81 19.78 1.60
C SER A 650 -13.50 20.29 1.00
N PHE A 651 -13.58 21.28 0.10
CA PHE A 651 -12.43 21.92 -0.49
C PHE A 651 -11.57 22.65 0.55
N ALA A 652 -12.17 23.43 1.45
CA ALA A 652 -11.45 24.18 2.47
C ALA A 652 -10.64 23.25 3.40
N LEU A 653 -11.22 22.12 3.83
CA LEU A 653 -10.52 21.14 4.66
C LEU A 653 -9.38 20.46 3.90
N ALA A 654 -9.62 20.06 2.66
CA ALA A 654 -8.59 19.45 1.83
C ALA A 654 -7.44 20.42 1.55
N PHE A 655 -7.76 21.67 1.22
CA PHE A 655 -6.80 22.73 0.96
C PHE A 655 -6.02 23.12 2.22
N HIS A 656 -6.68 23.18 3.38
CA HIS A 656 -6.01 23.43 4.66
C HIS A 656 -5.01 22.33 5.01
N MET A 657 -5.41 21.06 4.83
CA MET A 657 -4.52 19.92 5.05
C MET A 657 -3.29 19.96 4.12
N ALA A 658 -3.51 20.25 2.84
CA ALA A 658 -2.46 20.42 1.83
C ALA A 658 -1.45 21.53 2.20
N LEU A 659 -1.92 22.70 2.64
CA LEU A 659 -1.04 23.79 3.07
C LEU A 659 -0.24 23.45 4.34
N ARG A 660 -0.77 22.56 5.18
CA ARG A 660 -0.13 22.13 6.43
C ARG A 660 0.89 21.01 6.22
N SER A 661 0.72 20.16 5.20
CA SER A 661 1.70 19.11 4.88
C SER A 661 3.00 19.68 4.29
N ARG A 662 3.01 20.95 3.85
CA ARG A 662 4.20 21.61 3.29
C ARG A 662 4.83 22.65 4.24
N PRO A 663 6.18 22.77 4.24
CA PRO A 663 6.92 23.73 5.07
C PRO A 663 6.87 25.16 4.49
N LEU A 664 5.67 25.71 4.29
CA LEU A 664 5.48 27.09 3.81
C LEU A 664 5.55 28.10 4.97
N ARG A 665 6.13 29.28 4.73
CA ARG A 665 6.12 30.36 5.74
C ARG A 665 4.68 30.89 5.90
N LEU A 666 4.37 31.40 7.09
CA LEU A 666 3.02 31.94 7.39
C LEU A 666 2.61 33.11 6.48
N GLY A 667 3.58 33.85 5.92
CA GLY A 667 3.34 34.94 4.97
C GLY A 667 2.79 34.46 3.63
N ASP A 668 3.39 33.42 3.06
CA ASP A 668 3.05 32.87 1.74
C ASP A 668 1.63 32.29 1.75
N ARG A 669 1.26 31.61 2.85
CA ARG A 669 -0.12 31.10 3.07
C ARG A 669 -1.17 32.21 2.99
N ARG A 670 -0.90 33.37 3.59
CA ARG A 670 -1.82 34.53 3.54
C ARG A 670 -1.87 35.14 2.14
N GLN A 671 -0.75 35.17 1.42
CA GLN A 671 -0.68 35.69 0.06
C GLN A 671 -1.49 34.85 -0.92
N ILE A 672 -1.41 33.52 -0.82
CA ILE A 672 -2.21 32.57 -1.62
C ILE A 672 -3.71 32.82 -1.39
N HIS A 673 -4.15 32.86 -0.12
CA HIS A 673 -5.55 33.11 0.21
C HIS A 673 -6.05 34.46 -0.36
N ARG A 674 -5.23 35.51 -0.24
CA ARG A 674 -5.53 36.83 -0.84
C ARG A 674 -5.56 36.80 -2.37
N ALA A 675 -4.72 36.00 -3.02
CA ALA A 675 -4.68 35.89 -4.48
C ALA A 675 -5.94 35.21 -5.02
N ILE A 676 -6.35 34.10 -4.41
CA ILE A 676 -7.62 33.41 -4.74
C ILE A 676 -8.80 34.37 -4.57
N TRP A 677 -8.93 35.03 -3.41
CA TRP A 677 -10.04 35.96 -3.16
C TRP A 677 -10.05 37.15 -4.12
N ARG A 678 -8.89 37.73 -4.44
CA ARG A 678 -8.79 38.80 -5.44
C ARG A 678 -9.26 38.34 -6.82
N ALA A 679 -8.87 37.14 -7.24
CA ALA A 679 -9.28 36.59 -8.54
C ALA A 679 -10.80 36.33 -8.60
N VAL A 680 -11.38 35.80 -7.51
CA VAL A 680 -12.83 35.59 -7.38
C VAL A 680 -13.61 36.91 -7.42
N LEU A 681 -13.17 37.91 -6.64
CA LEU A 681 -13.84 39.21 -6.58
C LEU A 681 -13.75 40.01 -7.88
N ARG A 682 -12.64 39.85 -8.63
CA ARG A 682 -12.42 40.58 -9.88
C ARG A 682 -13.31 40.09 -11.02
N ASN A 683 -13.68 38.81 -11.04
CA ASN A 683 -14.59 38.26 -12.04
C ASN A 683 -15.32 37.02 -11.51
N PRO A 684 -16.46 37.16 -10.81
CA PRO A 684 -17.16 36.01 -10.22
C PRO A 684 -17.70 35.02 -11.28
N LEU A 685 -17.96 35.48 -12.50
CA LEU A 685 -18.45 34.64 -13.60
C LEU A 685 -17.41 33.63 -14.08
N VAL A 686 -16.12 33.86 -13.81
CA VAL A 686 -15.03 32.91 -14.13
C VAL A 686 -15.17 31.58 -13.37
N LEU A 687 -15.86 31.60 -12.23
CA LEU A 687 -16.15 30.41 -11.42
C LEU A 687 -17.26 29.55 -12.01
N LEU A 688 -18.07 30.08 -12.94
CA LEU A 688 -19.23 29.38 -13.50
C LEU A 688 -19.01 29.04 -14.98
N PHE A 689 -18.38 29.95 -15.73
CA PHE A 689 -18.23 29.85 -17.18
C PHE A 689 -16.77 29.97 -17.62
N PRO A 690 -16.34 29.22 -18.64
CA PRO A 690 -15.05 29.42 -19.30
C PRO A 690 -15.09 30.70 -20.16
N LEU A 691 -14.84 31.84 -19.52
CA LEU A 691 -14.51 33.09 -20.20
C LEU A 691 -13.19 32.88 -20.93
N GLY A 692 -13.12 33.27 -22.22
CA GLY A 692 -11.93 33.04 -23.04
C GLY A 692 -10.70 33.64 -22.37
N SER A 693 -9.61 32.89 -22.29
CA SER A 693 -8.33 33.43 -21.84
C SER A 693 -8.02 34.70 -22.64
N PRO A 694 -7.54 35.78 -22.01
CA PRO A 694 -6.88 36.83 -22.78
C PRO A 694 -5.82 36.14 -23.64
N ARG A 695 -5.84 36.35 -24.96
CA ARG A 695 -4.71 35.97 -25.81
C ARG A 695 -3.48 36.54 -25.12
N SER A 696 -2.56 35.66 -24.72
CA SER A 696 -1.23 36.11 -24.32
C SER A 696 -0.67 36.81 -25.56
N GLU A 697 -0.70 38.14 -25.55
CA GLU A 697 0.11 38.93 -26.46
C GLU A 697 1.54 38.49 -26.19
N ALA A 698 2.10 37.71 -27.11
CA ALA A 698 3.51 37.44 -27.16
C ALA A 698 4.22 38.79 -27.13
N ARG A 699 4.85 39.13 -26.00
CA ARG A 699 5.79 40.24 -25.96
C ARG A 699 6.88 39.92 -26.98
N PRO A 700 7.17 40.81 -27.94
CA PRO A 700 8.30 40.59 -28.83
C PRO A 700 9.57 40.57 -28.00
N GLU A 701 10.39 39.55 -28.20
CA GLU A 701 11.73 39.48 -27.65
C GLU A 701 12.52 40.74 -28.07
N LYS A 702 13.18 41.36 -27.09
CA LYS A 702 14.26 42.33 -27.31
C LYS A 702 15.50 41.83 -26.61
#